data_AF-H2AW79-F1
#
_entry.id   AF-H2AW79-F1
#
_cell.length_a   1.000
_cell.length_b   1.000
_cell.length_c   1.000
_cell.angle_alpha   90.00
_cell.angle_beta   90.00
_cell.angle_gamma   90.00
#
_symmetry.space_group_name_H-M   'P 1'
#
loop_
_entity.id
_entity.type
_entity.pdbx_description
1 polymer ?
#
loop_
_entity_poly.entity_id
_entity_poly.type
_entity_poly.pdbx_seq_one_letter_code
_entity_poly.pdbx_strand_id
1 'polypeptide(L)'
;MSDSAIKWVSSLHELEGQPDKTPIEIQFISVLTSVTSTCNYYLLQLQDFNENNDCYKVKVRFNCSTSCRLARITISLIYHFFDINMYGKITMDIEDMHLRKLCFVKCTATYISSKGKSALYLNDIEPIRLNDAILATKEKDPAGEKLSQLFNDLIRYEESPENEFKFTKLSGSTSELFDFIENLKFNAIKSKLKDTLFSNLLMQRVNDDSQDTFSSQALDSQQPSTIFLTSKNAMASQDLKSTANDSFESCEEVLPMVEEIVPMIEEIESDSNTSACSQPRKKSKLDTQSSSAIVATALDSQSFEPWSLQSLLASTDDSPKTIRCKIAYHTSDCSRLYITEVGSKEINNLNPMVNCLEIHCDFQFSLKESSIAVIEIVRKRWIFLHNNNDNVNVHSYYWGLSKFENGDYRVIDKEVAKPRTSKDPLILFKDLQLKLGEVKYADMMGLLVSCSFEKSSFTSMVFTDFTTNDIEQKYLFDRFIVSFDNKLQTNEGYRVIMYSNQFDQFNRAVKEKLGTEDIREMMKYNEANLTHCGIVCKLSLKIQFYNNKLNLIARAIEPVLFNTFIDRDTEERMALTYIYNSLARFISLQDLEPYSYVYSKCFPIRKSSQGYITMESPNMSDGVEAVPEYDNVRKYANIPRLNSNVINYKIIDENDIATLNMIRNADDMTLFNITAKLIEYDIDDEDFVNLYVTDDLISKKTIDPNRILKIQIFGRDNINYFKGNNQLGIIGRELVDCQLNFKIVRSMVKLNEYTSIVSWCPIECTLEELKYQLELKTRKASSATQEISIKLEESANYAIQPKVEVLR
;
A
#
# COMPACT_ATOMS: atom_id res chain seq x y z
N MET A 1 -39.50 31.69 17.08
CA MET A 1 -39.19 30.27 17.34
C MET A 1 -39.05 30.16 18.84
N SER A 2 -39.94 29.44 19.52
CA SER A 2 -39.82 29.16 20.95
C SER A 2 -38.58 28.30 21.16
N ASP A 3 -37.69 28.69 22.08
CA ASP A 3 -36.56 27.85 22.49
C ASP A 3 -37.07 26.46 22.88
N SER A 4 -36.85 25.47 22.02
CA SER A 4 -37.09 24.07 22.39
C SER A 4 -36.02 23.71 23.40
N ALA A 5 -36.40 23.67 24.68
CA ALA A 5 -35.50 23.23 25.74
C ALA A 5 -35.03 21.80 25.41
N ILE A 6 -33.71 21.64 25.23
CA ILE A 6 -33.08 20.33 25.01
C ILE A 6 -33.35 19.46 26.25
N LYS A 7 -34.02 18.33 26.06
CA LYS A 7 -34.38 17.42 27.16
C LYS A 7 -33.23 16.45 27.44
N TRP A 8 -32.72 16.43 28.67
CA TRP A 8 -31.81 15.37 29.11
C TRP A 8 -32.57 14.03 29.26
N VAL A 9 -32.00 12.95 28.74
CA VAL A 9 -32.60 11.60 28.74
C VAL A 9 -31.61 10.62 29.33
N SER A 10 -32.03 9.86 30.36
CA SER A 10 -31.17 8.88 31.03
C SER A 10 -31.41 7.45 30.55
N SER A 11 -32.57 7.16 29.95
CA SER A 11 -32.88 5.89 29.26
C SER A 11 -33.85 6.11 28.10
N LEU A 12 -33.77 5.25 27.07
CA LEU A 12 -34.66 5.25 25.91
C LEU A 12 -36.14 5.10 26.31
N HIS A 13 -36.43 4.42 27.42
CA HIS A 13 -37.80 4.24 27.94
C HIS A 13 -38.50 5.57 28.28
N GLU A 14 -37.76 6.64 28.60
CA GLU A 14 -38.35 7.96 28.86
C GLU A 14 -38.97 8.62 27.61
N LEU A 15 -38.70 8.04 26.44
CA LEU A 15 -39.24 8.45 25.14
C LEU A 15 -40.47 7.61 24.74
N GLU A 16 -40.69 6.47 25.42
CA GLU A 16 -41.86 5.62 25.25
C GLU A 16 -43.08 6.31 25.89
N GLY A 17 -43.95 6.91 25.06
CA GLY A 17 -45.12 7.66 25.51
C GLY A 17 -45.13 9.15 25.12
N GLN A 18 -44.09 9.62 24.42
CA GLN A 18 -44.10 10.98 23.84
C GLN A 18 -45.13 11.09 22.69
N PRO A 19 -45.78 12.27 22.53
CA PRO A 19 -46.82 12.45 21.52
C PRO A 19 -46.30 12.23 20.10
N ASP A 20 -47.08 11.49 19.31
CA ASP A 20 -46.78 11.24 17.91
C ASP A 20 -46.68 12.55 17.10
N LYS A 21 -45.64 12.64 16.26
CA LYS A 21 -45.35 13.69 15.26
C LYS A 21 -44.73 15.01 15.75
N THR A 22 -44.43 15.19 17.04
CA THR A 22 -43.63 16.35 17.47
C THR A 22 -42.15 15.97 17.55
N PRO A 23 -41.25 16.67 16.82
CA PRO A 23 -39.81 16.47 17.00
C PRO A 23 -39.39 16.98 18.38
N ILE A 24 -38.64 16.16 19.12
CA ILE A 24 -38.12 16.49 20.45
C ILE A 24 -36.60 16.45 20.38
N GLU A 25 -35.94 17.55 20.73
CA GLU A 25 -34.49 17.56 20.89
C GLU A 25 -34.12 16.97 22.25
N ILE A 26 -33.26 15.95 22.20
CA ILE A 26 -32.80 15.23 23.38
C ILE A 26 -31.28 15.27 23.47
N GLN A 27 -30.77 15.15 24.69
CA GLN A 27 -29.35 15.00 24.97
C GLN A 27 -29.13 13.82 25.91
N PHE A 28 -28.11 13.02 25.62
CA PHE A 28 -27.75 11.84 26.43
C PHE A 28 -26.26 11.51 26.28
N ILE A 29 -25.73 10.72 27.22
CA ILE A 29 -24.36 10.18 27.17
C ILE A 29 -24.46 8.66 27.10
N SER A 30 -23.68 8.07 26.19
CA SER A 30 -23.65 6.62 25.97
C SER A 30 -22.31 6.20 25.37
N VAL A 31 -22.10 4.88 25.18
CA VAL A 31 -20.89 4.33 24.57
C VAL A 31 -21.18 3.99 23.11
N LEU A 32 -20.37 4.50 22.18
CA LEU A 32 -20.45 4.15 20.77
C LEU A 32 -19.97 2.71 20.56
N THR A 33 -20.87 1.81 20.13
CA THR A 33 -20.59 0.38 19.97
C THR A 33 -20.44 -0.03 18.51
N SER A 34 -21.13 0.62 17.58
CA SER A 34 -20.91 0.39 16.16
C SER A 34 -21.25 1.61 15.30
N VAL A 35 -20.67 1.64 14.11
CA VAL A 35 -21.03 2.55 13.04
C VAL A 35 -21.21 1.72 11.78
N THR A 36 -22.37 1.84 11.15
CA THR A 36 -22.68 1.14 9.88
C THR A 36 -23.11 2.14 8.82
N SER A 37 -22.59 1.97 7.62
CA SER A 37 -22.88 2.79 6.45
C SER A 37 -24.01 2.18 5.64
N THR A 38 -24.91 3.04 5.16
CA THR A 38 -25.99 2.65 4.24
C THR A 38 -25.98 3.58 3.03
N CYS A 39 -26.87 3.35 2.07
CA CYS A 39 -26.93 4.19 0.87
C CYS A 39 -27.35 5.65 1.13
N ASN A 40 -27.94 5.98 2.29
CA ASN A 40 -28.52 7.29 2.56
C ASN A 40 -28.35 7.80 4.01
N TYR A 41 -27.67 7.06 4.88
CA TYR A 41 -27.25 7.52 6.21
C TYR A 41 -26.10 6.67 6.76
N TYR A 42 -25.39 7.23 7.75
CA TYR A 42 -24.60 6.45 8.70
C TYR A 42 -25.45 6.18 9.95
N LEU A 43 -25.36 4.98 10.49
CA LEU A 43 -26.05 4.56 11.70
C LEU A 43 -25.03 4.35 12.81
N LEU A 44 -25.08 5.21 13.82
CA LEU A 44 -24.30 5.09 15.04
C LEU A 44 -25.16 4.31 16.03
N GLN A 45 -24.68 3.15 16.47
CA GLN A 45 -25.28 2.41 17.56
C GLN A 45 -24.55 2.76 18.85
N LEU A 46 -25.32 3.19 19.85
CA LEU A 46 -24.82 3.51 21.18
C LEU A 46 -25.56 2.69 22.21
N GLN A 47 -24.88 2.30 23.28
CA GLN A 47 -25.40 1.36 24.26
C GLN A 47 -25.01 1.76 25.68
N ASP A 48 -25.97 1.60 26.60
CA ASP A 48 -25.78 1.92 28.02
C ASP A 48 -25.39 0.70 28.86
N PHE A 49 -25.44 -0.51 28.30
CA PHE A 49 -25.13 -1.78 28.97
C PHE A 49 -25.96 -2.06 30.24
N ASN A 50 -27.12 -1.41 30.36
CA ASN A 50 -28.09 -1.70 31.42
C ASN A 50 -28.73 -3.09 31.23
N GLU A 51 -29.47 -3.57 32.24
CA GLU A 51 -30.11 -4.90 32.21
C GLU A 51 -31.09 -5.08 31.03
N ASN A 52 -31.68 -4.00 30.53
CA ASN A 52 -32.60 -4.00 29.39
C ASN A 52 -31.89 -4.02 28.04
N ASN A 53 -30.57 -3.83 28.04
CA ASN A 53 -29.72 -3.75 26.87
C ASN A 53 -30.16 -2.66 25.87
N ASP A 54 -30.50 -1.47 26.40
CA ASP A 54 -30.99 -0.35 25.61
C ASP A 54 -29.95 0.09 24.57
N CYS A 55 -30.37 0.18 23.30
CA CYS A 55 -29.52 0.57 22.18
C CYS A 55 -30.11 1.78 21.43
N TYR A 56 -29.40 2.91 21.48
CA TYR A 56 -29.70 4.11 20.71
C TYR A 56 -29.21 3.93 19.27
N LYS A 57 -30.13 4.06 18.31
CA LYS A 57 -29.86 3.96 16.87
C LYS A 57 -29.95 5.35 16.23
N VAL A 58 -28.83 6.07 16.21
CA VAL A 58 -28.76 7.46 15.76
C VAL A 58 -28.33 7.55 14.30
N LYS A 59 -29.10 8.27 13.49
CA LYS A 59 -28.89 8.40 12.04
C LYS A 59 -28.24 9.73 11.68
N VAL A 60 -27.14 9.68 10.94
CA VAL A 60 -26.54 10.81 10.24
C VAL A 60 -26.95 10.75 8.77
N ARG A 61 -28.00 11.49 8.42
CA ARG A 61 -28.63 11.40 7.09
C ARG A 61 -27.87 12.23 6.06
N PHE A 62 -27.78 11.70 4.85
CA PHE A 62 -27.30 12.44 3.68
C PHE A 62 -28.19 12.15 2.47
N ASN A 63 -28.33 13.13 1.59
CA ASN A 63 -29.23 13.09 0.43
C ASN A 63 -28.54 13.46 -0.90
N CYS A 64 -27.31 13.96 -0.82
CA CYS A 64 -26.50 14.35 -1.96
C CYS A 64 -25.02 14.09 -1.68
N SER A 65 -24.17 14.12 -2.72
CA SER A 65 -22.72 13.86 -2.61
C SER A 65 -22.04 14.75 -1.57
N THR A 66 -22.39 16.05 -1.52
CA THR A 66 -21.83 16.99 -0.53
C THR A 66 -22.18 16.59 0.91
N SER A 67 -23.45 16.30 1.19
CA SER A 67 -23.87 15.84 2.52
C SER A 67 -23.30 14.47 2.90
N CYS A 68 -23.08 13.58 1.92
CA CYS A 68 -22.43 12.29 2.13
C CYS A 68 -20.96 12.49 2.52
N ARG A 69 -20.25 13.39 1.82
CA ARG A 69 -18.87 13.76 2.14
C ARG A 69 -18.77 14.39 3.53
N LEU A 70 -19.69 15.28 3.92
CA LEU A 70 -19.71 15.86 5.26
C LEU A 70 -19.94 14.79 6.33
N ALA A 71 -20.94 13.93 6.14
CA ALA A 71 -21.19 12.82 7.07
C ALA A 71 -19.96 11.90 7.19
N ARG A 72 -19.29 11.59 6.07
CA ARG A 72 -18.05 10.83 6.03
C ARG A 72 -16.92 11.52 6.81
N ILE A 73 -16.76 12.83 6.68
CA ILE A 73 -15.77 13.61 7.44
C ILE A 73 -16.10 13.57 8.93
N THR A 74 -17.37 13.76 9.31
CA THR A 74 -17.80 13.69 10.72
C THR A 74 -17.45 12.33 11.33
N ILE A 75 -17.78 11.22 10.66
CA ILE A 75 -17.42 9.88 11.13
C ILE A 75 -15.90 9.69 11.21
N SER A 76 -15.16 10.17 10.21
CA SER A 76 -13.69 10.10 10.20
C SER A 76 -13.05 10.86 11.37
N LEU A 77 -13.62 12.01 11.75
CA LEU A 77 -13.13 12.81 12.88
C LEU A 77 -13.42 12.13 14.22
N ILE A 78 -14.58 11.49 14.37
CA ILE A 78 -14.91 10.69 15.55
C ILE A 78 -13.90 9.54 15.70
N TYR A 79 -13.64 8.82 14.61
CA TYR A 79 -12.65 7.74 14.63
C TYR A 79 -11.25 8.23 14.94
N HIS A 80 -10.84 9.35 14.36
CA HIS A 80 -9.54 9.93 14.66
C HIS A 80 -9.42 10.33 16.14
N PHE A 81 -10.47 10.92 16.73
CA PHE A 81 -10.48 11.29 18.15
C PHE A 81 -10.32 10.08 19.07
N PHE A 82 -10.90 8.93 18.71
CA PHE A 82 -10.75 7.69 19.45
C PHE A 82 -9.59 6.82 18.96
N ASP A 83 -8.63 7.34 18.20
CA ASP A 83 -7.50 6.59 17.60
C ASP A 83 -7.92 5.27 16.93
N ILE A 84 -9.04 5.27 16.21
CA ILE A 84 -9.57 4.11 15.51
C ILE A 84 -9.02 4.12 14.08
N ASN A 85 -8.09 3.21 13.81
CA ASN A 85 -7.43 3.12 12.52
C ASN A 85 -8.41 2.69 11.40
N MET A 86 -8.58 3.57 10.41
CA MET A 86 -9.40 3.38 9.21
C MET A 86 -8.63 2.79 8.02
N TYR A 87 -7.31 2.62 8.14
CA TYR A 87 -6.44 2.27 7.02
C TYR A 87 -6.83 0.92 6.38
N GLY A 88 -7.06 0.93 5.06
CA GLY A 88 -7.34 -0.26 4.25
C GLY A 88 -8.80 -0.71 4.20
N LYS A 89 -9.75 -0.04 4.87
CA LYS A 89 -11.18 -0.37 4.75
C LYS A 89 -11.88 0.48 3.68
N ILE A 90 -12.54 -0.19 2.73
CA ILE A 90 -13.36 0.44 1.69
C ILE A 90 -14.63 1.06 2.29
N THR A 91 -15.18 0.44 3.35
CA THR A 91 -16.36 0.93 4.08
C THR A 91 -15.99 1.44 5.47
N MET A 92 -16.75 2.41 6.00
CA MET A 92 -16.54 2.94 7.35
C MET A 92 -17.20 2.07 8.44
N ASP A 93 -17.46 0.81 8.13
CA ASP A 93 -18.22 -0.09 9.01
C ASP A 93 -17.32 -0.69 10.09
N ILE A 94 -17.71 -0.45 11.34
CA ILE A 94 -17.04 -1.01 12.52
C ILE A 94 -18.13 -1.44 13.50
N GLU A 95 -18.07 -2.72 13.87
CA GLU A 95 -18.92 -3.33 14.89
C GLU A 95 -18.09 -3.61 16.15
N ASP A 96 -18.78 -3.81 17.27
CA ASP A 96 -18.22 -4.19 18.56
C ASP A 96 -17.03 -3.32 19.03
N MET A 97 -17.13 -2.01 18.78
CA MET A 97 -16.10 -1.02 19.14
C MET A 97 -15.74 -1.08 20.63
N HIS A 98 -16.76 -1.28 21.48
CA HIS A 98 -16.63 -1.36 22.94
C HIS A 98 -15.74 -2.52 23.42
N LEU A 99 -15.57 -3.60 22.65
CA LEU A 99 -14.67 -4.70 23.00
C LEU A 99 -13.20 -4.29 22.91
N ARG A 100 -12.89 -3.26 22.11
CA ARG A 100 -11.52 -2.80 21.84
C ARG A 100 -11.24 -1.44 22.46
N LYS A 101 -12.21 -0.53 22.50
CA LYS A 101 -12.04 0.83 23.00
C LYS A 101 -13.35 1.41 23.51
N LEU A 102 -13.30 2.01 24.70
CA LEU A 102 -14.46 2.70 25.28
C LEU A 102 -14.60 4.09 24.67
N CYS A 103 -15.58 4.23 23.79
CA CYS A 103 -15.84 5.45 23.03
C CYS A 103 -17.04 6.20 23.64
N PHE A 104 -16.83 6.89 24.76
CA PHE A 104 -17.87 7.68 25.41
C PHE A 104 -18.22 8.91 24.57
N VAL A 105 -19.49 9.11 24.28
CA VAL A 105 -19.96 10.26 23.49
C VAL A 105 -21.18 10.88 24.14
N LYS A 106 -21.22 12.21 24.14
CA LYS A 106 -22.40 13.00 24.45
C LYS A 106 -23.08 13.37 23.15
N CYS A 107 -24.30 12.92 22.99
CA CYS A 107 -25.07 13.08 21.75
C CYS A 107 -26.24 14.02 21.99
N THR A 108 -26.41 14.99 21.09
CA THR A 108 -27.64 15.76 20.95
C THR A 108 -28.35 15.28 19.69
N ALA A 109 -29.59 14.82 19.81
CA ALA A 109 -30.33 14.21 18.72
C ALA A 109 -31.78 14.67 18.68
N THR A 110 -32.37 14.71 17.48
CA THR A 110 -33.81 14.91 17.30
C THR A 110 -34.53 13.57 17.29
N TYR A 111 -35.38 13.34 18.29
CA TYR A 111 -36.30 12.21 18.35
C TYR A 111 -37.59 12.51 17.58
N ILE A 112 -37.97 11.61 16.68
CA ILE A 112 -39.21 11.71 15.91
C ILE A 112 -39.95 10.38 16.02
N SER A 113 -41.17 10.42 16.60
CA SER A 113 -42.11 9.29 16.60
C SER A 113 -43.20 9.51 15.54
N SER A 114 -43.49 8.48 14.75
CA SER A 114 -44.59 8.47 13.79
C SER A 114 -45.15 7.06 13.64
N LYS A 115 -46.45 6.88 13.92
CA LYS A 115 -47.19 5.63 13.71
C LYS A 115 -46.54 4.42 14.40
N GLY A 116 -46.10 4.60 15.65
CA GLY A 116 -45.44 3.54 16.43
C GLY A 116 -44.02 3.19 15.99
N LYS A 117 -43.40 3.98 15.09
CA LYS A 117 -41.98 3.89 14.75
C LYS A 117 -41.28 5.17 15.20
N SER A 118 -40.14 5.01 15.87
CA SER A 118 -39.28 6.12 16.28
C SER A 118 -37.96 6.13 15.50
N ALA A 119 -37.39 7.31 15.36
CA ALA A 119 -36.05 7.50 14.79
C ALA A 119 -35.32 8.64 15.52
N LEU A 120 -34.02 8.46 15.71
CA LEU A 120 -33.11 9.48 16.23
C LEU A 120 -32.24 10.01 15.10
N TYR A 121 -32.18 11.33 14.95
CA TYR A 121 -31.32 12.01 13.98
C TYR A 121 -30.27 12.83 14.71
N LEU A 122 -29.01 12.69 14.31
CA LEU A 122 -27.91 13.39 14.97
C LEU A 122 -27.98 14.90 14.69
N ASN A 123 -27.93 15.71 15.75
CA ASN A 123 -27.74 17.16 15.66
C ASN A 123 -26.30 17.52 16.00
N ASP A 124 -25.78 16.97 17.09
CA ASP A 124 -24.41 17.22 17.57
C ASP A 124 -23.84 16.00 18.30
N ILE A 125 -22.52 15.84 18.26
CA ILE A 125 -21.78 14.75 18.91
C ILE A 125 -20.47 15.26 19.49
N GLU A 126 -20.32 15.11 20.79
CA GLU A 126 -19.15 15.50 21.55
C GLU A 126 -18.47 14.23 22.10
N PRO A 127 -17.33 13.81 21.52
CA PRO A 127 -16.61 12.65 22.03
C PRO A 127 -15.85 13.01 23.31
N ILE A 128 -15.90 12.12 24.30
CA ILE A 128 -15.34 12.32 25.64
C ILE A 128 -14.13 11.39 25.78
N ARG A 129 -12.96 11.93 26.14
CA ARG A 129 -11.78 11.11 26.42
C ARG A 129 -12.00 10.29 27.68
N LEU A 130 -11.39 9.11 27.76
CA LEU A 130 -11.56 8.21 28.90
C LEU A 130 -11.18 8.86 30.24
N ASN A 131 -10.06 9.58 30.30
CA ASN A 131 -9.63 10.26 31.52
C ASN A 131 -10.59 11.38 31.94
N ASP A 132 -11.12 12.13 30.97
CA ASP A 132 -12.10 13.19 31.23
C ASP A 132 -13.43 12.57 31.73
N ALA A 133 -13.83 11.42 31.18
CA ALA A 133 -14.99 10.68 31.66
C ALA A 133 -14.82 10.20 33.10
N ILE A 134 -13.63 9.69 33.46
CA ILE A 134 -13.30 9.29 34.84
C ILE A 134 -13.37 10.50 35.79
N LEU A 135 -12.82 11.65 35.39
CA LEU A 135 -12.87 12.86 36.20
C LEU A 135 -14.31 13.36 36.39
N ALA A 136 -15.10 13.36 35.32
CA ALA A 136 -16.49 13.79 35.34
C ALA A 136 -17.38 12.92 36.27
N THR A 137 -17.04 11.64 36.50
CA THR A 137 -17.79 10.82 37.48
C THR A 137 -17.78 11.36 38.91
N LYS A 138 -16.85 12.26 39.24
CA LYS A 138 -16.76 12.91 40.55
C LYS A 138 -17.67 14.13 40.66
N GLU A 139 -18.17 14.63 39.53
CA GLU A 139 -19.08 15.76 39.46
C GLU A 139 -20.50 15.30 39.80
N LYS A 140 -21.30 16.20 40.40
CA LYS A 140 -22.70 15.94 40.80
C LYS A 140 -23.70 16.43 39.76
N ASP A 141 -23.26 16.60 38.53
CA ASP A 141 -24.13 17.00 37.44
C ASP A 141 -24.73 15.76 36.74
N PRO A 142 -25.80 15.94 35.92
CA PRO A 142 -26.46 14.81 35.27
C PRO A 142 -25.52 13.98 34.38
N ALA A 143 -24.50 14.62 33.79
CA ALA A 143 -23.50 13.95 32.96
C ALA A 143 -22.57 13.06 33.79
N GLY A 144 -22.04 13.57 34.91
CA GLY A 144 -21.21 12.82 35.85
C GLY A 144 -21.93 11.62 36.46
N GLU A 145 -23.20 11.80 36.86
CA GLU A 145 -24.04 10.71 37.38
C GLU A 145 -24.26 9.62 36.31
N LYS A 146 -24.56 10.01 35.07
CA LYS A 146 -24.75 9.06 33.96
C LYS A 146 -23.47 8.32 33.61
N LEU A 147 -22.32 9.00 33.58
CA LEU A 147 -21.03 8.35 33.36
C LEU A 147 -20.69 7.37 34.49
N SER A 148 -20.94 7.75 35.75
CA SER A 148 -20.76 6.83 36.88
C SER A 148 -21.66 5.60 36.76
N GLN A 149 -22.90 5.76 36.28
CA GLN A 149 -23.80 4.65 36.00
C GLN A 149 -23.24 3.74 34.89
N LEU A 150 -22.81 4.31 33.76
CA LEU A 150 -22.24 3.56 32.63
C LEU A 150 -21.02 2.72 33.05
N PHE A 151 -20.12 3.25 33.89
CA PHE A 151 -19.00 2.47 34.40
C PHE A 151 -19.45 1.30 35.27
N ASN A 152 -20.46 1.49 36.14
CA ASN A 152 -21.01 0.40 36.94
C ASN A 152 -21.69 -0.67 36.07
N ASP A 153 -22.40 -0.26 35.03
CA ASP A 153 -23.05 -1.16 34.08
C ASP A 153 -22.02 -1.96 33.28
N LEU A 154 -20.93 -1.32 32.82
CA LEU A 154 -19.79 -1.99 32.18
C LEU A 154 -19.07 -2.99 33.11
N ILE A 155 -18.98 -2.69 34.41
CA ILE A 155 -18.42 -3.63 35.40
C ILE A 155 -19.31 -4.88 35.52
N ARG A 156 -20.63 -4.71 35.61
CA ARG A 156 -21.57 -5.84 35.61
C ARG A 156 -21.51 -6.62 34.29
N TYR A 157 -21.37 -5.90 33.18
CA TYR A 157 -21.22 -6.48 31.86
C TYR A 157 -19.96 -7.35 31.75
N GLU A 158 -18.83 -6.91 32.34
CA GLU A 158 -17.59 -7.70 32.44
C GLU A 158 -17.75 -8.96 33.31
N GLU A 159 -18.48 -8.87 34.43
CA GLU A 159 -18.66 -9.97 35.40
C GLU A 159 -19.45 -11.15 34.82
N SER A 160 -20.25 -10.90 33.79
CA SER A 160 -21.04 -11.94 33.12
C SER A 160 -20.12 -12.87 32.31
N PRO A 161 -20.16 -14.19 32.54
CA PRO A 161 -19.24 -15.14 31.88
C PRO A 161 -19.52 -15.31 30.38
N GLU A 162 -20.72 -14.95 29.92
CA GLU A 162 -21.14 -15.02 28.52
C GLU A 162 -20.63 -13.84 27.67
N ASN A 163 -20.15 -12.77 28.31
CA ASN A 163 -19.72 -11.55 27.62
C ASN A 163 -18.21 -11.57 27.31
N GLU A 164 -17.86 -11.22 26.07
CA GLU A 164 -16.47 -11.15 25.62
C GLU A 164 -15.71 -9.92 26.15
N PHE A 165 -16.45 -8.90 26.59
CA PHE A 165 -15.94 -7.66 27.13
C PHE A 165 -15.14 -7.88 28.41
N LYS A 166 -13.89 -7.38 28.42
CA LYS A 166 -13.00 -7.36 29.58
C LYS A 166 -12.22 -6.05 29.56
N PHE A 167 -12.11 -5.35 30.69
CA PHE A 167 -11.36 -4.09 30.75
C PHE A 167 -9.86 -4.30 30.45
N THR A 168 -9.35 -5.50 30.72
CA THR A 168 -7.97 -5.89 30.41
C THR A 168 -7.68 -6.00 28.91
N LYS A 169 -8.70 -6.17 28.07
CA LYS A 169 -8.55 -6.27 26.60
C LYS A 169 -8.65 -4.92 25.88
N LEU A 170 -8.99 -3.85 26.60
CA LEU A 170 -9.16 -2.53 25.99
C LEU A 170 -7.81 -1.93 25.59
N SER A 171 -7.75 -1.41 24.37
CA SER A 171 -6.60 -0.66 23.85
C SER A 171 -6.52 0.72 24.50
N GLY A 172 -5.34 1.08 25.01
CA GLY A 172 -5.11 2.35 25.69
C GLY A 172 -5.57 2.40 27.15
N SER A 173 -5.79 1.25 27.80
CA SER A 173 -6.06 1.19 29.25
C SER A 173 -4.88 1.73 30.04
N THR A 174 -5.14 2.73 30.88
CA THR A 174 -4.17 3.33 31.80
C THR A 174 -4.24 2.66 33.16
N SER A 175 -3.17 2.74 33.96
CA SER A 175 -3.22 2.34 35.37
C SER A 175 -4.33 3.07 36.13
N GLU A 176 -4.57 4.34 35.77
CA GLU A 176 -5.65 5.17 36.33
C GLU A 176 -7.04 4.56 36.12
N LEU A 177 -7.31 3.96 34.95
CA LEU A 177 -8.56 3.27 34.68
C LEU A 177 -8.73 2.05 35.59
N PHE A 178 -7.68 1.24 35.74
CA PHE A 178 -7.75 0.05 36.59
C PHE A 178 -7.90 0.41 38.07
N ASP A 179 -7.14 1.39 38.56
CA ASP A 179 -7.28 1.92 39.91
C ASP A 179 -8.70 2.46 40.16
N PHE A 180 -9.26 3.16 39.17
CA PHE A 180 -10.63 3.66 39.24
C PHE A 180 -11.67 2.52 39.30
N ILE A 181 -11.55 1.51 38.44
CA ILE A 181 -12.45 0.36 38.41
C ILE A 181 -12.35 -0.45 39.70
N GLU A 182 -11.13 -0.69 40.22
CA GLU A 182 -10.93 -1.38 41.49
C GLU A 182 -11.58 -0.62 42.65
N ASN A 183 -11.44 0.70 42.68
CA ASN A 183 -12.11 1.56 43.67
C ASN A 183 -13.64 1.47 43.56
N LEU A 184 -14.20 1.44 42.35
CA LEU A 184 -15.64 1.26 42.13
C LEU A 184 -16.11 -0.13 42.61
N LYS A 185 -15.39 -1.20 42.24
CA LYS A 185 -15.66 -2.57 42.71
C LYS A 185 -15.61 -2.66 44.24
N PHE A 186 -14.59 -2.08 44.87
CA PHE A 186 -14.45 -2.04 46.32
C PHE A 186 -15.61 -1.27 47.00
N ASN A 187 -16.00 -0.12 46.45
CA ASN A 187 -17.13 0.66 46.98
C ASN A 187 -18.46 -0.08 46.85
N ALA A 188 -18.68 -0.81 45.76
CA ALA A 188 -19.86 -1.64 45.57
C ALA A 188 -19.92 -2.83 46.55
N ILE A 189 -18.76 -3.39 46.95
CA ILE A 189 -18.68 -4.42 47.99
C ILE A 189 -18.95 -3.81 49.38
N LYS A 190 -18.38 -2.63 49.65
CA LYS A 190 -18.55 -1.91 50.92
C LYS A 190 -19.99 -1.47 51.17
N SER A 191 -20.74 -1.06 50.13
CA SER A 191 -22.16 -0.74 50.25
C SER A 191 -23.00 -1.99 50.53
N LYS A 192 -22.76 -3.10 49.81
CA LYS A 192 -23.41 -4.40 50.08
C LYS A 192 -23.14 -4.92 51.50
N LEU A 193 -21.96 -4.65 52.07
CA LEU A 193 -21.60 -5.01 53.45
C LEU A 193 -22.26 -4.12 54.51
N LYS A 194 -22.64 -2.88 54.19
CA LYS A 194 -23.39 -2.02 55.13
C LYS A 194 -24.86 -2.44 55.29
N ASP A 195 -25.42 -3.09 54.27
CA ASP A 195 -26.82 -3.55 54.26
C ASP A 195 -27.00 -4.96 54.88
N THR A 196 -25.91 -5.60 55.32
CA THR A 196 -25.98 -6.86 56.08
C THR A 196 -25.85 -6.59 57.58
N LEU A 197 -26.73 -7.21 58.38
CA LEU A 197 -26.86 -7.03 59.85
C LEU A 197 -25.59 -7.37 60.68
N PHE A 198 -24.45 -7.67 60.04
CA PHE A 198 -23.18 -8.04 60.67
C PHE A 198 -22.08 -6.98 60.54
N SER A 199 -22.41 -5.78 60.05
CA SER A 199 -21.45 -4.70 59.76
C SER A 199 -20.63 -4.18 60.96
N ASN A 200 -21.06 -4.43 62.20
CA ASN A 200 -20.32 -4.00 63.40
C ASN A 200 -19.20 -4.96 63.86
N LEU A 201 -19.11 -6.19 63.36
CA LEU A 201 -18.13 -7.17 63.83
C LEU A 201 -16.82 -7.20 63.01
N LEU A 202 -16.83 -6.68 61.77
CA LEU A 202 -15.67 -6.68 60.88
C LEU A 202 -14.90 -5.34 60.85
N MET A 203 -15.55 -4.22 61.20
CA MET A 203 -14.90 -2.90 61.21
C MET A 203 -13.96 -2.67 62.41
N GLN A 204 -13.98 -3.53 63.44
CA GLN A 204 -13.03 -3.43 64.56
C GLN A 204 -11.64 -4.05 64.29
N ARG A 205 -11.41 -4.70 63.13
CA ARG A 205 -10.13 -5.36 62.83
C ARG A 205 -9.28 -4.72 61.73
N VAL A 206 -9.73 -3.63 61.11
CA VAL A 206 -8.99 -3.01 59.98
C VAL A 206 -8.29 -1.71 60.37
N ASN A 207 -8.44 -1.24 61.62
CA ASN A 207 -7.90 0.05 62.05
C ASN A 207 -6.66 -0.01 62.96
N ASP A 208 -6.04 -1.17 63.17
CA ASP A 208 -4.96 -1.31 64.16
C ASP A 208 -3.71 -2.08 63.70
N ASP A 209 -3.45 -2.17 62.39
CA ASP A 209 -2.18 -2.72 61.88
C ASP A 209 -1.48 -1.70 60.97
N SER A 210 -1.05 -0.59 61.56
CA SER A 210 0.13 0.13 61.08
C SER A 210 0.91 0.65 62.28
N GLN A 211 2.20 0.31 62.34
CA GLN A 211 3.20 0.62 63.37
C GLN A 211 3.41 -0.50 64.41
N ASP A 212 4.25 -1.48 64.07
CA ASP A 212 5.56 -1.60 64.72
C ASP A 212 6.43 -2.67 64.05
N THR A 213 7.48 -2.19 63.37
CA THR A 213 8.68 -2.96 63.10
C THR A 213 9.50 -3.07 64.38
N PHE A 214 10.06 -4.26 64.62
CA PHE A 214 11.17 -4.56 65.55
C PHE A 214 10.77 -4.90 67.00
N SER A 215 10.63 -6.21 67.32
CA SER A 215 11.24 -6.88 68.49
C SER A 215 10.87 -8.36 68.58
N SER A 216 11.90 -9.21 68.46
CA SER A 216 12.26 -10.30 69.37
C SER A 216 11.23 -11.34 69.86
N GLN A 217 11.52 -12.58 69.45
CA GLN A 217 11.77 -13.76 70.29
C GLN A 217 10.64 -14.48 71.05
N ALA A 218 10.72 -15.81 70.85
CA ALA A 218 10.55 -16.91 71.81
C ALA A 218 9.18 -17.60 71.92
N LEU A 219 9.26 -18.93 71.74
CA LEU A 219 8.57 -20.05 72.42
C LEU A 219 7.10 -19.84 72.83
N ASP A 220 6.16 -20.74 72.57
CA ASP A 220 6.26 -22.15 72.94
C ASP A 220 5.19 -23.03 72.27
N SER A 221 5.49 -24.32 72.28
CA SER A 221 4.69 -25.53 72.04
C SER A 221 3.15 -25.45 71.95
N GLN A 222 2.56 -26.17 70.97
CA GLN A 222 1.81 -27.42 71.20
C GLN A 222 1.37 -28.10 69.88
N GLN A 223 1.85 -29.34 69.69
CA GLN A 223 1.27 -30.41 68.86
C GLN A 223 0.06 -31.05 69.58
N PRO A 224 -0.82 -31.90 68.98
CA PRO A 224 -0.54 -33.02 68.03
C PRO A 224 -1.62 -33.20 66.91
N SER A 225 -1.64 -34.13 65.94
CA SER A 225 -0.97 -35.42 65.71
C SER A 225 -1.13 -35.85 64.22
N THR A 226 -0.04 -36.34 63.61
CA THR A 226 0.19 -37.52 62.72
C THR A 226 -0.98 -38.26 62.04
N ILE A 227 -0.84 -38.74 60.78
CA ILE A 227 -0.40 -40.11 60.32
C ILE A 227 0.23 -39.99 58.88
N PHE A 228 1.44 -40.48 58.49
CA PHE A 228 1.83 -41.87 58.16
C PHE A 228 3.37 -42.03 57.89
N LEU A 229 3.99 -42.95 58.65
CA LEU A 229 5.02 -44.00 58.33
C LEU A 229 6.13 -43.74 57.27
N THR A 230 7.42 -43.54 57.66
CA THR A 230 8.56 -44.50 57.82
C THR A 230 9.20 -45.02 56.51
N SER A 231 10.52 -45.17 56.30
CA SER A 231 11.66 -45.40 57.21
C SER A 231 13.05 -45.29 56.51
N LYS A 232 14.05 -44.80 57.28
CA LYS A 232 15.46 -45.28 57.46
C LYS A 232 16.45 -45.20 56.27
N ASN A 233 17.74 -44.87 56.40
CA ASN A 233 18.74 -44.71 57.49
C ASN A 233 19.89 -43.85 56.89
N ALA A 234 20.47 -42.83 57.52
CA ALA A 234 21.31 -42.75 58.73
C ALA A 234 22.81 -42.53 58.41
N MET A 235 23.43 -41.71 59.27
CA MET A 235 24.85 -41.40 59.47
C MET A 235 25.52 -40.40 58.52
N ALA A 236 26.41 -39.49 58.94
CA ALA A 236 26.68 -38.73 60.17
C ALA A 236 28.02 -38.00 59.92
N SER A 237 28.25 -36.92 60.69
CA SER A 237 29.56 -36.27 60.94
C SER A 237 29.89 -35.12 59.96
N GLN A 238 29.87 -33.85 60.41
CA GLN A 238 30.95 -33.15 61.13
C GLN A 238 32.19 -32.98 60.24
N ASP A 239 32.88 -31.85 60.13
CA ASP A 239 32.93 -30.62 60.90
C ASP A 239 33.86 -29.62 60.15
N LEU A 240 33.90 -28.37 60.63
CA LEU A 240 34.99 -27.38 60.51
C LEU A 240 35.21 -26.73 59.12
N LYS A 241 34.79 -25.47 58.93
CA LYS A 241 35.47 -24.22 59.33
C LYS A 241 36.85 -24.04 58.70
N SER A 242 37.01 -22.93 57.97
CA SER A 242 37.90 -21.80 58.28
C SER A 242 38.23 -21.07 56.96
N THR A 243 37.79 -19.81 56.83
CA THR A 243 38.65 -18.58 56.84
C THR A 243 39.62 -18.51 55.66
N ALA A 244 39.86 -17.41 55.00
CA ALA A 244 39.39 -16.04 55.06
C ALA A 244 39.92 -15.36 53.79
N ASN A 245 39.36 -14.20 53.45
CA ASN A 245 40.04 -13.02 52.93
C ASN A 245 41.28 -13.23 52.04
N ASP A 246 41.19 -12.75 50.80
CA ASP A 246 41.92 -11.51 50.53
C ASP A 246 41.32 -10.72 49.37
N SER A 247 41.40 -9.43 49.58
CA SER A 247 40.87 -8.31 48.84
C SER A 247 41.98 -7.62 48.02
N PHE A 248 41.58 -6.80 47.04
CA PHE A 248 42.41 -5.86 46.26
C PHE A 248 43.37 -6.58 45.27
N GLU A 249 43.63 -6.13 44.05
CA GLU A 249 43.66 -4.78 43.51
C GLU A 249 43.67 -4.82 41.96
N SER A 250 43.23 -3.72 41.37
CA SER A 250 43.24 -3.34 39.96
C SER A 250 44.63 -3.19 39.33
N CYS A 251 44.75 -3.44 38.02
CA CYS A 251 45.61 -2.75 37.02
C CYS A 251 45.13 -3.24 35.63
N GLU A 252 44.57 -2.42 34.74
CA GLU A 252 45.25 -1.51 33.79
C GLU A 252 46.47 -2.14 33.08
N GLU A 253 46.31 -2.49 31.80
CA GLU A 253 47.39 -2.60 30.79
C GLU A 253 46.78 -2.34 29.39
N VAL A 254 46.98 -1.14 28.83
CA VAL A 254 48.05 -0.71 27.91
C VAL A 254 47.96 -1.33 26.50
N LEU A 255 47.57 -0.48 25.54
CA LEU A 255 47.68 -0.65 24.08
C LEU A 255 49.15 -0.57 23.63
N PRO A 256 49.50 -1.18 22.49
CA PRO A 256 50.56 -0.67 21.62
C PRO A 256 50.04 -0.23 20.24
N MET A 257 50.47 0.98 19.86
CA MET A 257 50.50 1.49 18.49
C MET A 257 51.44 0.66 17.60
N VAL A 258 51.10 0.48 16.32
CA VAL A 258 52.09 0.23 15.26
C VAL A 258 51.68 0.99 13.98
N GLU A 259 52.72 1.57 13.39
CA GLU A 259 52.80 2.60 12.34
C GLU A 259 52.43 2.16 10.92
N GLU A 260 52.20 3.20 10.10
CA GLU A 260 52.02 3.24 8.65
C GLU A 260 53.21 2.69 7.85
N ILE A 261 52.93 1.97 6.76
CA ILE A 261 53.82 1.88 5.60
C ILE A 261 52.99 1.99 4.31
N VAL A 262 53.27 3.04 3.54
CA VAL A 262 52.86 3.30 2.15
C VAL A 262 53.81 2.55 1.19
N PRO A 263 53.35 2.18 -0.02
CA PRO A 263 54.19 2.56 -1.16
C PRO A 263 53.41 3.16 -2.34
N MET A 264 54.07 4.18 -2.91
CA MET A 264 53.88 4.74 -4.25
C MET A 264 53.99 3.65 -5.34
N ILE A 265 53.36 3.87 -6.50
CA ILE A 265 54.00 3.77 -7.84
C ILE A 265 53.17 4.57 -8.87
N GLU A 266 53.95 5.44 -9.52
CA GLU A 266 53.91 6.25 -10.75
C GLU A 266 52.80 6.15 -11.82
N GLU A 267 52.49 7.35 -12.32
CA GLU A 267 51.91 7.70 -13.64
C GLU A 267 52.88 7.37 -14.79
N ILE A 268 52.35 6.86 -15.92
CA ILE A 268 52.91 7.11 -17.26
C ILE A 268 51.75 7.31 -18.25
N GLU A 269 51.79 8.45 -18.94
CA GLU A 269 50.95 8.85 -20.06
C GLU A 269 51.28 8.11 -21.38
N SER A 270 50.38 8.30 -22.35
CA SER A 270 50.63 8.49 -23.80
C SER A 270 50.29 7.35 -24.79
N ASP A 271 49.34 7.73 -25.65
CA ASP A 271 49.39 7.70 -27.10
C ASP A 271 49.16 6.42 -27.93
N SER A 272 48.00 6.48 -28.61
CA SER A 272 47.87 6.53 -30.08
C SER A 272 47.58 5.24 -30.87
N ASN A 273 46.44 5.32 -31.55
CA ASN A 273 46.22 5.08 -32.99
C ASN A 273 46.37 3.70 -33.66
N THR A 274 45.44 3.56 -34.61
CA THR A 274 45.50 2.84 -35.91
C THR A 274 45.17 1.34 -35.99
N SER A 275 43.91 1.11 -36.38
CA SER A 275 43.48 0.54 -37.68
C SER A 275 43.92 -0.86 -38.13
N ALA A 276 42.91 -1.54 -38.69
CA ALA A 276 42.92 -2.36 -39.90
C ALA A 276 42.94 -3.89 -39.77
N CYS A 277 41.76 -4.43 -40.07
CA CYS A 277 41.51 -5.33 -41.22
C CYS A 277 42.03 -6.78 -41.21
N SER A 278 41.11 -7.66 -41.62
CA SER A 278 41.28 -8.93 -42.34
C SER A 278 41.46 -10.23 -41.54
N GLN A 279 40.44 -11.09 -41.65
CA GLN A 279 40.53 -12.56 -41.61
C GLN A 279 41.33 -13.09 -42.82
N PRO A 280 41.40 -14.41 -43.16
CA PRO A 280 41.07 -15.66 -42.42
C PRO A 280 42.17 -16.76 -42.58
N ARG A 281 42.07 -17.89 -41.83
CA ARG A 281 42.05 -19.29 -42.37
C ARG A 281 42.25 -20.38 -41.32
N LYS A 282 41.23 -21.26 -41.25
CA LYS A 282 41.22 -22.75 -41.30
C LYS A 282 42.44 -23.55 -40.76
N LYS A 283 42.16 -24.49 -39.84
CA LYS A 283 42.38 -25.97 -39.91
C LYS A 283 42.21 -26.57 -38.49
N SER A 284 41.14 -27.33 -38.20
CA SER A 284 40.91 -28.77 -38.44
C SER A 284 41.61 -29.73 -37.46
N LYS A 285 40.79 -30.44 -36.64
CA LYS A 285 40.83 -31.87 -36.20
C LYS A 285 40.08 -31.97 -34.86
N LEU A 286 38.87 -32.53 -34.77
CA LEU A 286 38.48 -33.96 -34.84
C LEU A 286 39.31 -34.83 -33.86
N ASP A 287 38.79 -35.15 -32.68
CA ASP A 287 38.09 -36.43 -32.43
C ASP A 287 37.43 -36.51 -31.03
N THR A 288 36.09 -36.58 -31.06
CA THR A 288 35.19 -37.65 -30.58
C THR A 288 35.51 -38.46 -29.31
N GLN A 289 34.62 -38.37 -28.30
CA GLN A 289 33.80 -39.45 -27.67
C GLN A 289 33.11 -38.91 -26.41
N SER A 290 31.82 -38.51 -26.47
CA SER A 290 30.60 -39.33 -26.26
C SER A 290 30.30 -39.68 -24.81
N SER A 291 29.32 -38.97 -24.21
CA SER A 291 28.35 -39.50 -23.24
C SER A 291 27.12 -38.57 -23.16
N SER A 292 25.96 -39.14 -23.44
CA SER A 292 24.55 -38.67 -23.39
C SER A 292 24.23 -37.57 -22.37
N ALA A 293 23.67 -36.41 -22.74
CA ALA A 293 22.33 -36.11 -23.25
C ALA A 293 21.23 -35.98 -22.16
N ILE A 294 21.01 -34.75 -21.69
CA ILE A 294 19.68 -34.15 -21.49
C ILE A 294 19.73 -32.78 -22.17
N VAL A 295 18.86 -32.58 -23.16
CA VAL A 295 18.83 -31.43 -24.06
C VAL A 295 18.20 -30.23 -23.33
N ALA A 296 19.01 -29.23 -23.00
CA ALA A 296 18.54 -27.87 -22.79
C ALA A 296 18.73 -27.12 -24.12
N THR A 297 17.63 -26.78 -24.78
CA THR A 297 17.59 -25.95 -25.98
C THR A 297 18.11 -24.55 -25.66
N ALA A 298 19.39 -24.30 -25.93
CA ALA A 298 19.98 -22.98 -25.89
C ALA A 298 19.54 -22.17 -27.12
N LEU A 299 18.78 -21.10 -26.91
CA LEU A 299 18.36 -20.09 -27.89
C LEU A 299 19.45 -19.04 -28.17
N ASP A 300 20.71 -19.33 -27.82
CA ASP A 300 21.82 -18.36 -27.76
C ASP A 300 22.45 -17.96 -29.11
N SER A 301 21.79 -18.23 -30.24
CA SER A 301 22.36 -17.93 -31.56
C SER A 301 21.38 -17.36 -32.58
N GLN A 302 20.27 -16.74 -32.16
CA GLN A 302 19.53 -15.86 -33.07
C GLN A 302 20.24 -14.51 -33.10
N SER A 303 20.88 -14.20 -34.21
CA SER A 303 21.39 -12.86 -34.50
C SER A 303 20.19 -11.91 -34.59
N PHE A 304 19.89 -11.20 -33.52
CA PHE A 304 18.94 -10.10 -33.57
C PHE A 304 19.51 -9.02 -34.50
N GLU A 305 18.77 -8.66 -35.54
CA GLU A 305 19.17 -7.52 -36.35
C GLU A 305 19.15 -6.26 -35.47
N PRO A 306 20.22 -5.46 -35.45
CA PRO A 306 20.20 -4.18 -34.77
C PRO A 306 19.15 -3.30 -35.43
N TRP A 307 18.09 -2.96 -34.69
CA TRP A 307 17.07 -2.03 -35.14
C TRP A 307 17.47 -0.61 -34.78
N SER A 308 16.98 0.36 -35.57
CA SER A 308 16.99 1.77 -35.17
C SER A 308 15.56 2.29 -35.06
N LEU A 309 15.30 3.17 -34.11
CA LEU A 309 14.03 3.86 -33.91
C LEU A 309 13.60 4.53 -35.21
N GLN A 310 14.52 5.20 -35.92
CA GLN A 310 14.21 5.81 -37.22
C GLN A 310 13.77 4.78 -38.27
N SER A 311 14.38 3.60 -38.32
CA SER A 311 13.96 2.54 -39.25
C SER A 311 12.58 1.97 -38.92
N LEU A 312 12.22 1.86 -37.63
CA LEU A 312 10.88 1.44 -37.22
C LEU A 312 9.84 2.51 -37.53
N LEU A 313 10.14 3.78 -37.24
CA LEU A 313 9.25 4.90 -37.52
C LEU A 313 8.98 5.07 -39.02
N ALA A 314 10.00 4.87 -39.87
CA ALA A 314 9.89 4.93 -41.33
C ALA A 314 9.26 3.68 -41.96
N SER A 315 9.17 2.57 -41.22
CA SER A 315 8.68 1.30 -41.76
C SER A 315 7.17 1.33 -41.99
N THR A 316 6.75 1.02 -43.22
CA THR A 316 5.34 0.74 -43.56
C THR A 316 5.00 -0.75 -43.55
N ASP A 317 5.94 -1.60 -43.14
CA ASP A 317 5.74 -3.05 -43.06
C ASP A 317 4.86 -3.41 -41.85
N ASP A 318 3.80 -4.16 -42.12
CA ASP A 318 2.83 -4.66 -41.13
C ASP A 318 3.25 -6.01 -40.53
N SER A 319 4.36 -6.61 -41.00
CA SER A 319 4.87 -7.86 -40.45
C SER A 319 5.33 -7.71 -38.98
N PRO A 320 5.14 -8.73 -38.14
CA PRO A 320 5.65 -8.72 -36.76
C PRO A 320 7.17 -8.55 -36.73
N LYS A 321 7.65 -7.68 -35.85
CA LYS A 321 9.09 -7.38 -35.68
C LYS A 321 9.54 -7.72 -34.28
N THR A 322 10.49 -8.64 -34.18
CA THR A 322 11.14 -8.97 -32.91
C THR A 322 12.31 -8.01 -32.70
N ILE A 323 12.26 -7.24 -31.63
CA ILE A 323 13.27 -6.23 -31.29
C ILE A 323 13.78 -6.41 -29.88
N ARG A 324 15.09 -6.24 -29.72
CA ARG A 324 15.75 -6.19 -28.41
C ARG A 324 15.84 -4.74 -27.96
N CYS A 325 15.12 -4.35 -26.92
CA CYS A 325 14.96 -2.96 -26.51
C CYS A 325 15.22 -2.76 -25.01
N LYS A 326 15.47 -1.52 -24.59
CA LYS A 326 15.45 -1.12 -23.18
C LYS A 326 14.07 -0.55 -22.85
N ILE A 327 13.42 -1.10 -21.85
CA ILE A 327 12.13 -0.59 -21.36
C ILE A 327 12.41 0.68 -20.56
N ALA A 328 11.94 1.80 -21.07
CA ALA A 328 12.10 3.07 -20.39
C ALA A 328 10.99 3.28 -19.35
N TYR A 329 9.75 2.93 -19.69
CA TYR A 329 8.60 3.05 -18.79
C TYR A 329 7.42 2.20 -19.27
N HIS A 330 6.53 1.81 -18.37
CA HIS A 330 5.21 1.26 -18.71
C HIS A 330 4.15 1.91 -17.82
N THR A 331 2.95 2.13 -18.36
CA THR A 331 1.87 2.74 -17.58
C THR A 331 1.34 1.78 -16.51
N SER A 332 0.77 2.34 -15.44
CA SER A 332 0.25 1.59 -14.28
C SER A 332 -0.90 0.64 -14.62
N ASP A 333 -1.65 0.94 -15.68
CA ASP A 333 -2.71 0.09 -16.25
C ASP A 333 -2.15 -0.93 -17.27
N CYS A 334 -0.83 -0.91 -17.50
CA CYS A 334 -0.10 -1.65 -18.51
C CYS A 334 -0.65 -1.46 -19.94
N SER A 335 -1.39 -0.39 -20.22
CA SER A 335 -1.95 -0.13 -21.55
C SER A 335 -0.90 0.39 -22.54
N ARG A 336 0.18 0.99 -22.04
CA ARG A 336 1.26 1.58 -22.85
C ARG A 336 2.64 1.23 -22.32
N LEU A 337 3.54 0.99 -23.25
CA LEU A 337 4.95 0.70 -23.03
C LEU A 337 5.81 1.68 -23.84
N TYR A 338 6.79 2.30 -23.19
CA TYR A 338 7.76 3.17 -23.82
C TYR A 338 9.12 2.49 -23.85
N ILE A 339 9.66 2.29 -25.05
CA ILE A 339 10.94 1.60 -25.25
C ILE A 339 11.97 2.50 -25.91
N THR A 340 13.24 2.20 -25.67
CA THR A 340 14.41 2.87 -26.25
C THR A 340 15.39 1.85 -26.82
N GLU A 341 16.29 2.30 -27.69
CA GLU A 341 17.36 1.45 -28.23
C GLU A 341 18.32 0.99 -27.13
N VAL A 342 18.77 -0.28 -27.20
CA VAL A 342 19.77 -0.81 -26.27
C VAL A 342 21.10 -0.07 -26.48
N GLY A 343 21.67 0.46 -25.40
CA GLY A 343 22.91 1.26 -25.45
C GLY A 343 22.69 2.76 -25.63
N SER A 344 21.45 3.23 -25.75
CA SER A 344 21.14 4.65 -25.62
C SER A 344 21.56 5.15 -24.22
N LYS A 345 22.16 6.35 -24.15
CA LYS A 345 22.44 7.03 -22.87
C LYS A 345 21.14 7.15 -22.08
N GLU A 346 21.20 7.13 -20.75
CA GLU A 346 20.00 7.28 -19.92
C GLU A 346 19.21 8.53 -20.33
N ILE A 347 18.00 8.28 -20.82
CA ILE A 347 17.10 9.31 -21.31
C ILE A 347 16.05 9.55 -20.23
N ASN A 348 16.27 10.59 -19.42
CA ASN A 348 15.30 10.99 -18.40
C ASN A 348 14.05 11.63 -19.02
N ASN A 349 14.12 12.05 -20.28
CA ASN A 349 13.08 12.80 -20.98
C ASN A 349 12.66 12.05 -22.26
N LEU A 350 11.64 11.22 -22.14
CA LEU A 350 11.06 10.45 -23.23
C LEU A 350 10.24 11.37 -24.14
N ASN A 351 10.51 11.30 -25.43
CA ASN A 351 9.78 12.02 -26.47
C ASN A 351 9.36 11.00 -27.54
N PRO A 352 8.08 10.56 -27.51
CA PRO A 352 7.56 9.64 -28.52
C PRO A 352 7.86 10.13 -29.93
N MET A 353 8.23 9.22 -30.82
CA MET A 353 8.66 9.51 -32.22
C MET A 353 10.03 10.17 -32.37
N VAL A 354 10.70 10.58 -31.28
CA VAL A 354 12.03 11.21 -31.35
C VAL A 354 13.12 10.32 -30.76
N ASN A 355 12.94 9.88 -29.52
CA ASN A 355 13.96 9.09 -28.80
C ASN A 355 13.39 7.84 -28.11
N CYS A 356 12.07 7.67 -28.10
CA CYS A 356 11.41 6.46 -27.65
C CYS A 356 10.26 6.08 -28.60
N LEU A 357 9.89 4.79 -28.56
CA LEU A 357 8.70 4.27 -29.23
C LEU A 357 7.61 4.03 -28.19
N GLU A 358 6.40 4.56 -28.43
CA GLU A 358 5.19 4.23 -27.69
C GLU A 358 4.54 2.99 -28.31
N ILE A 359 4.29 1.98 -27.49
CA ILE A 359 3.69 0.71 -27.86
C ILE A 359 2.41 0.52 -27.03
N HIS A 360 1.31 0.19 -27.69
CA HIS A 360 0.06 -0.17 -27.03
C HIS A 360 0.03 -1.65 -26.69
N CYS A 361 -0.56 -1.94 -25.53
CA CYS A 361 -0.52 -3.24 -24.91
C CYS A 361 -1.94 -3.70 -24.61
N ASP A 362 -2.35 -4.82 -25.22
CA ASP A 362 -3.71 -5.37 -25.06
C ASP A 362 -3.80 -6.35 -23.88
N PHE A 363 -2.68 -6.62 -23.21
CA PHE A 363 -2.58 -7.54 -22.09
C PHE A 363 -1.66 -6.95 -21.02
N GLN A 364 -1.99 -7.23 -19.76
CA GLN A 364 -1.19 -6.80 -18.62
C GLN A 364 0.08 -7.67 -18.51
N PHE A 365 1.21 -7.02 -18.29
CA PHE A 365 2.49 -7.66 -17.99
C PHE A 365 3.20 -6.87 -16.89
N SER A 366 4.05 -7.56 -16.12
CA SER A 366 4.89 -6.94 -15.09
C SER A 366 6.29 -6.67 -15.65
N LEU A 367 6.76 -5.44 -15.54
CA LEU A 367 8.08 -5.04 -16.02
C LEU A 367 8.84 -4.28 -14.94
N LYS A 368 10.15 -4.58 -14.84
CA LYS A 368 11.09 -3.69 -14.18
C LYS A 368 11.51 -2.61 -15.17
N GLU A 369 11.39 -1.34 -14.77
CA GLU A 369 11.94 -0.23 -15.54
C GLU A 369 13.45 -0.43 -15.77
N SER A 370 13.96 0.05 -16.89
CA SER A 370 15.36 -0.11 -17.31
C SER A 370 15.82 -1.54 -17.62
N SER A 371 14.92 -2.54 -17.62
CA SER A 371 15.25 -3.89 -18.09
C SER A 371 15.42 -3.93 -19.62
N ILE A 372 16.28 -4.83 -20.08
CA ILE A 372 16.40 -5.17 -21.50
C ILE A 372 15.41 -6.29 -21.78
N ALA A 373 14.51 -6.09 -22.74
CA ALA A 373 13.54 -7.10 -23.15
C ALA A 373 13.66 -7.42 -24.64
N VAL A 374 13.22 -8.61 -25.00
CA VAL A 374 12.97 -8.99 -26.38
C VAL A 374 11.46 -8.98 -26.57
N ILE A 375 10.98 -8.10 -27.43
CA ILE A 375 9.55 -7.93 -27.68
C ILE A 375 9.24 -8.13 -29.15
N GLU A 376 8.06 -8.68 -29.44
CA GLU A 376 7.51 -8.75 -30.79
C GLU A 376 6.44 -7.68 -30.90
N ILE A 377 6.65 -6.70 -31.79
CA ILE A 377 5.69 -5.62 -32.07
C ILE A 377 5.08 -5.80 -33.44
N VAL A 378 3.84 -5.34 -33.61
CA VAL A 378 3.11 -5.40 -34.87
C VAL A 378 2.38 -4.08 -35.10
N ARG A 379 2.27 -3.62 -36.34
CA ARG A 379 1.42 -2.46 -36.65
C ARG A 379 -0.05 -2.88 -36.54
N LYS A 380 -0.77 -2.21 -35.66
CA LYS A 380 -2.22 -2.38 -35.49
C LYS A 380 -2.95 -1.19 -36.08
N ARG A 381 -4.12 -1.48 -36.66
CA ARG A 381 -4.98 -0.47 -37.25
C ARG A 381 -5.77 0.24 -36.14
N TRP A 382 -5.74 1.56 -36.15
CA TRP A 382 -6.54 2.43 -35.29
C TRP A 382 -7.71 2.96 -36.07
N ILE A 383 -8.93 2.55 -35.73
CA ILE A 383 -10.14 2.99 -36.44
C ILE A 383 -10.78 4.13 -35.67
N PHE A 384 -10.91 5.30 -36.31
CA PHE A 384 -11.60 6.45 -35.71
C PHE A 384 -13.10 6.33 -35.98
N LEU A 385 -13.92 6.41 -34.94
CA LEU A 385 -15.37 6.39 -35.06
C LEU A 385 -15.85 7.79 -35.49
N HIS A 386 -16.29 7.93 -36.74
CA HIS A 386 -16.90 9.17 -37.24
C HIS A 386 -18.42 9.17 -36.98
N ASN A 387 -18.98 10.35 -36.74
CA ASN A 387 -20.42 10.53 -36.53
C ASN A 387 -21.23 10.60 -37.84
N ASN A 388 -20.57 10.59 -38.99
CA ASN A 388 -21.24 10.73 -40.28
C ASN A 388 -21.59 9.37 -40.90
N ASN A 389 -22.78 9.27 -41.48
CA ASN A 389 -23.34 8.09 -42.18
C ASN A 389 -22.53 7.61 -43.40
N ASP A 390 -21.38 8.22 -43.69
CA ASP A 390 -20.48 7.78 -44.74
C ASP A 390 -19.69 6.58 -44.22
N ASN A 391 -19.95 5.39 -44.75
CA ASN A 391 -19.32 4.09 -44.44
C ASN A 391 -17.77 4.04 -44.63
N VAL A 392 -17.07 5.17 -44.67
CA VAL A 392 -15.62 5.24 -44.85
C VAL A 392 -14.97 5.47 -43.48
N ASN A 393 -14.60 4.38 -42.82
CA ASN A 393 -13.82 4.42 -41.58
C ASN A 393 -12.42 4.98 -41.85
N VAL A 394 -12.17 6.21 -41.42
CA VAL A 394 -10.82 6.79 -41.37
C VAL A 394 -10.01 6.01 -40.32
N HIS A 395 -8.75 5.72 -40.63
CA HIS A 395 -7.88 4.99 -39.73
C HIS A 395 -6.45 5.50 -39.76
N SER A 396 -5.70 5.16 -38.72
CA SER A 396 -4.24 5.29 -38.68
C SER A 396 -3.63 3.98 -38.19
N TYR A 397 -2.35 4.01 -37.83
CA TYR A 397 -1.60 2.86 -37.34
C TYR A 397 -0.87 3.22 -36.05
N TYR A 398 -0.78 2.27 -35.14
CA TYR A 398 0.09 2.33 -33.96
C TYR A 398 0.86 1.03 -33.81
N TRP A 399 1.90 1.04 -32.98
CA TRP A 399 2.63 -0.17 -32.62
C TRP A 399 1.93 -0.87 -31.48
N GLY A 400 1.47 -2.10 -31.72
CA GLY A 400 0.91 -2.98 -30.71
C GLY A 400 1.91 -4.05 -30.29
N LEU A 401 1.91 -4.40 -29.01
CA LEU A 401 2.65 -5.54 -28.50
C LEU A 401 1.95 -6.84 -28.93
N SER A 402 2.71 -7.76 -29.54
CA SER A 402 2.25 -9.09 -29.97
C SER A 402 2.75 -10.17 -29.01
N LYS A 403 4.05 -10.13 -28.69
CA LYS A 403 4.68 -11.03 -27.71
C LYS A 403 5.68 -10.29 -26.85
N PHE A 404 5.87 -10.80 -25.65
CA PHE A 404 6.79 -10.26 -24.68
C PHE A 404 7.63 -11.41 -24.09
N GLU A 405 8.93 -11.38 -24.27
CA GLU A 405 9.87 -12.30 -23.63
C GLU A 405 10.76 -11.51 -22.67
N ASN A 406 10.63 -11.82 -21.37
CA ASN A 406 11.43 -11.16 -20.37
C ASN A 406 12.87 -11.67 -20.51
N GLY A 407 13.73 -10.80 -21.05
CA GLY A 407 15.13 -11.11 -21.20
C GLY A 407 15.81 -10.94 -19.85
N ASP A 408 16.13 -12.03 -19.15
CA ASP A 408 17.05 -12.03 -18.00
C ASP A 408 18.51 -11.69 -18.40
N TYR A 409 18.69 -10.81 -19.40
CA TYR A 409 19.97 -10.33 -19.86
C TYR A 409 20.40 -9.18 -18.96
N ARG A 410 20.89 -9.52 -17.76
CA ARG A 410 21.76 -8.60 -17.02
C ARG A 410 22.93 -8.25 -17.94
N VAL A 411 23.04 -6.98 -18.33
CA VAL A 411 24.31 -6.44 -18.80
C VAL A 411 25.24 -6.57 -17.61
N ILE A 412 26.13 -7.56 -17.67
CA ILE A 412 27.27 -7.61 -16.76
C ILE A 412 28.13 -6.42 -17.19
N ASP A 413 27.90 -5.26 -16.59
CA ASP A 413 28.83 -4.15 -16.67
C ASP A 413 30.18 -4.71 -16.22
N LYS A 414 31.14 -4.76 -17.15
CA LYS A 414 32.50 -5.24 -16.92
C LYS A 414 33.33 -4.25 -16.09
N GLU A 415 32.71 -3.40 -15.29
CA GLU A 415 33.41 -2.53 -14.37
C GLU A 415 33.41 -3.14 -12.96
N VAL A 416 34.59 -3.69 -12.64
CA VAL A 416 35.04 -4.04 -11.29
C VAL A 416 34.32 -5.23 -10.65
N ALA A 417 34.50 -6.41 -11.26
CA ALA A 417 34.42 -7.68 -10.53
C ALA A 417 35.60 -7.76 -9.53
N LYS A 418 35.44 -7.16 -8.35
CA LYS A 418 36.22 -7.59 -7.18
C LYS A 418 35.87 -9.06 -6.89
N PRO A 419 36.86 -9.92 -6.60
CA PRO A 419 36.61 -11.32 -6.31
C PRO A 419 35.69 -11.41 -5.08
N ARG A 420 34.49 -11.96 -5.27
CA ARG A 420 33.54 -12.20 -4.17
C ARG A 420 34.15 -13.20 -3.20
N THR A 421 34.31 -12.78 -1.96
CA THR A 421 34.52 -13.66 -0.81
C THR A 421 33.46 -14.77 -0.80
N SER A 422 33.90 -16.03 -0.60
CA SER A 422 33.07 -17.24 -0.45
C SER A 422 31.73 -16.95 0.26
N LYS A 423 30.60 -17.14 -0.44
CA LYS A 423 29.26 -17.07 0.18
C LYS A 423 29.11 -18.20 1.22
N ASP A 424 28.46 -17.92 2.34
CA ASP A 424 28.10 -18.95 3.33
C ASP A 424 27.08 -19.93 2.72
N PRO A 425 27.13 -21.23 3.05
CA PRO A 425 26.22 -22.22 2.49
C PRO A 425 24.79 -22.05 3.03
N LEU A 426 23.78 -22.15 2.15
CA LEU A 426 22.38 -22.19 2.55
C LEU A 426 22.02 -23.60 3.04
N ILE A 427 21.48 -23.70 4.26
CA ILE A 427 21.06 -24.97 4.86
C ILE A 427 19.66 -24.84 5.47
N LEU A 428 18.95 -25.97 5.62
CA LEU A 428 17.75 -26.06 6.45
C LEU A 428 18.13 -26.44 7.88
N PHE A 429 17.22 -26.24 8.83
CA PHE A 429 17.48 -26.54 10.24
C PHE A 429 17.77 -28.03 10.46
N LYS A 430 17.06 -28.94 9.78
CA LYS A 430 17.37 -30.39 9.77
C LYS A 430 18.79 -30.75 9.30
N ASP A 431 19.40 -29.91 8.45
CA ASP A 431 20.72 -30.17 7.87
C ASP A 431 21.84 -29.62 8.77
N LEU A 432 21.47 -28.94 9.87
CA LEU A 432 22.43 -28.44 10.83
C LEU A 432 23.07 -29.59 11.61
N GLN A 433 24.36 -29.79 11.35
CA GLN A 433 25.24 -30.64 12.12
C GLN A 433 26.36 -29.79 12.71
N LEU A 434 26.64 -29.97 14.00
CA LEU A 434 27.65 -29.22 14.73
C LEU A 434 28.33 -30.13 15.77
N LYS A 435 29.65 -30.11 15.84
CA LYS A 435 30.42 -30.81 16.88
C LYS A 435 30.71 -29.89 18.08
N LEU A 436 30.91 -30.46 19.26
CA LEU A 436 31.30 -29.71 20.46
C LEU A 436 32.60 -28.92 20.21
N GLY A 437 32.55 -27.60 20.44
CA GLY A 437 33.67 -26.68 20.20
C GLY A 437 33.81 -26.16 18.75
N GLU A 438 33.00 -26.67 17.82
CA GLU A 438 33.00 -26.20 16.42
C GLU A 438 32.23 -24.88 16.28
N VAL A 439 32.71 -24.02 15.38
CA VAL A 439 32.01 -22.81 14.93
C VAL A 439 31.75 -22.94 13.44
N LYS A 440 30.48 -22.84 13.04
CA LYS A 440 30.04 -22.92 11.64
C LYS A 440 29.36 -21.61 11.24
N TYR A 441 29.52 -21.24 9.97
CA TYR A 441 28.81 -20.12 9.36
C TYR A 441 27.92 -20.68 8.25
N ALA A 442 26.67 -20.24 8.21
CA ALA A 442 25.69 -20.69 7.24
C ALA A 442 24.58 -19.65 7.09
N ASP A 443 23.92 -19.69 5.94
CA ASP A 443 22.66 -18.99 5.71
C ASP A 443 21.49 -19.96 5.97
N MET A 444 20.40 -19.44 6.51
CA MET A 444 19.12 -20.16 6.68
C MET A 444 17.98 -19.28 6.20
N MET A 445 16.87 -19.89 5.78
CA MET A 445 15.61 -19.18 5.55
C MET A 445 14.59 -19.63 6.58
N GLY A 446 13.79 -18.70 7.10
CA GLY A 446 12.82 -19.03 8.13
C GLY A 446 11.73 -17.98 8.29
N LEU A 447 10.57 -18.44 8.76
CA LEU A 447 9.47 -17.61 9.24
C LEU A 447 9.81 -17.11 10.64
N LEU A 448 9.72 -15.80 10.86
CA LEU A 448 9.84 -15.19 12.19
C LEU A 448 8.59 -15.54 13.01
N VAL A 449 8.80 -16.24 14.12
CA VAL A 449 7.72 -16.71 15.01
C VAL A 449 7.52 -15.76 16.17
N SER A 450 8.59 -15.43 16.90
CA SER A 450 8.50 -14.56 18.06
C SER A 450 9.76 -13.72 18.25
N CYS A 451 9.62 -12.59 18.95
CA CYS A 451 10.67 -11.63 19.25
C CYS A 451 10.56 -11.16 20.70
N SER A 452 11.68 -11.04 21.42
CA SER A 452 11.73 -10.59 22.81
C SER A 452 12.91 -9.65 23.06
N PHE A 453 12.63 -8.60 23.81
CA PHE A 453 13.55 -7.51 24.17
C PHE A 453 13.93 -7.52 25.67
N GLU A 454 13.70 -8.63 26.38
CA GLU A 454 13.99 -8.73 27.82
C GLU A 454 15.44 -8.38 28.20
N LYS A 455 16.38 -8.56 27.26
CA LYS A 455 17.81 -8.27 27.48
C LYS A 455 18.22 -7.04 26.70
N SER A 456 18.84 -6.07 27.39
CA SER A 456 19.32 -4.83 26.77
C SER A 456 20.46 -5.05 25.76
N SER A 457 21.28 -6.09 25.96
CA SER A 457 22.46 -6.36 25.13
C SER A 457 22.17 -7.02 23.78
N PHE A 458 21.03 -7.72 23.66
CA PHE A 458 20.66 -8.43 22.43
C PHE A 458 19.17 -8.73 22.39
N THR A 459 18.62 -8.75 21.18
CA THR A 459 17.26 -9.20 20.91
C THR A 459 17.25 -10.72 20.70
N SER A 460 16.28 -11.39 21.30
CA SER A 460 16.06 -12.82 21.10
C SER A 460 14.89 -13.02 20.15
N MET A 461 15.07 -13.89 19.16
CA MET A 461 14.05 -14.22 18.17
C MET A 461 13.91 -15.74 18.03
N VAL A 462 12.72 -16.21 17.67
CA VAL A 462 12.47 -17.61 17.30
C VAL A 462 12.07 -17.65 15.83
N PHE A 463 12.69 -18.54 15.08
CA PHE A 463 12.39 -18.80 13.68
C PHE A 463 11.99 -20.27 13.49
N THR A 464 11.30 -20.56 12.39
CA THR A 464 11.07 -21.94 11.93
C THR A 464 11.16 -22.00 10.41
N ASP A 465 11.72 -23.10 9.90
CA ASP A 465 11.59 -23.51 8.50
C ASP A 465 10.71 -24.76 8.35
N PHE A 466 10.00 -25.13 9.43
CA PHE A 466 9.18 -26.34 9.60
C PHE A 466 9.95 -27.67 9.51
N THR A 467 11.28 -27.65 9.53
CA THR A 467 12.10 -28.86 9.64
C THR A 467 12.50 -29.13 11.09
N THR A 468 12.81 -30.39 11.41
CA THR A 468 13.17 -30.81 12.76
C THR A 468 14.68 -31.00 12.93
N ASN A 469 15.22 -30.63 14.10
CA ASN A 469 16.61 -30.92 14.48
C ASN A 469 16.71 -31.26 15.98
N ASP A 470 17.41 -32.36 16.28
CA ASP A 470 17.49 -32.91 17.64
C ASP A 470 18.62 -32.34 18.50
N ILE A 471 19.36 -31.33 18.03
CA ILE A 471 20.39 -30.67 18.84
C ILE A 471 19.73 -29.93 20.01
N GLU A 472 20.24 -30.17 21.23
CA GLU A 472 19.73 -29.50 22.43
C GLU A 472 19.92 -27.98 22.33
N GLN A 473 18.84 -27.22 22.56
CA GLN A 473 18.83 -25.76 22.48
C GLN A 473 18.11 -25.13 23.68
N LYS A 474 18.16 -23.80 23.76
CA LYS A 474 17.39 -23.05 24.76
C LYS A 474 15.90 -23.13 24.45
N TYR A 475 15.08 -22.99 25.50
CA TYR A 475 13.62 -22.96 25.38
C TYR A 475 13.15 -21.90 24.36
N LEU A 476 12.20 -22.29 23.52
CA LEU A 476 11.53 -21.44 22.53
C LEU A 476 10.26 -20.85 23.15
N PHE A 477 10.21 -19.53 23.26
CA PHE A 477 9.08 -18.77 23.81
C PHE A 477 8.05 -18.46 22.71
N ASP A 478 6.77 -18.42 23.08
CA ASP A 478 5.62 -18.09 22.21
C ASP A 478 5.66 -18.77 20.83
N ARG A 479 5.97 -20.08 20.83
CA ARG A 479 6.22 -20.87 19.61
C ARG A 479 4.94 -21.45 18.98
N PHE A 480 3.98 -20.60 18.65
CA PHE A 480 2.76 -21.01 17.94
C PHE A 480 2.62 -20.25 16.62
N ILE A 481 1.91 -20.85 15.66
CA ILE A 481 1.66 -20.25 14.34
C ILE A 481 0.21 -19.77 14.29
N VAL A 482 0.02 -18.45 14.32
CA VAL A 482 -1.25 -17.72 14.24
C VAL A 482 -2.20 -17.95 15.42
N SER A 483 -2.51 -19.22 15.73
CA SER A 483 -3.34 -19.64 16.86
C SER A 483 -2.52 -20.43 17.88
N PHE A 484 -2.89 -20.29 19.16
CA PHE A 484 -2.30 -21.06 20.26
C PHE A 484 -2.47 -22.58 20.11
N ASP A 485 -3.41 -23.05 19.29
CA ASP A 485 -3.60 -24.48 19.04
C ASP A 485 -2.51 -25.06 18.11
N ASN A 486 -1.92 -24.22 17.25
CA ASN A 486 -0.92 -24.61 16.27
C ASN A 486 0.49 -24.41 16.83
N LYS A 487 0.84 -25.18 17.88
CA LYS A 487 2.15 -25.07 18.55
C LYS A 487 3.22 -25.85 17.81
N LEU A 488 4.38 -25.21 17.60
CA LEU A 488 5.59 -25.87 17.15
C LEU A 488 6.14 -26.77 18.26
N GLN A 489 6.76 -27.87 17.87
CA GLN A 489 7.59 -28.68 18.77
C GLN A 489 8.90 -27.95 19.10
N THR A 490 9.57 -28.33 20.18
CA THR A 490 10.83 -27.69 20.61
C THR A 490 11.99 -27.91 19.64
N ASN A 491 11.89 -28.91 18.77
CA ASN A 491 12.85 -29.24 17.72
C ASN A 491 12.43 -28.73 16.32
N GLU A 492 11.28 -28.08 16.17
CA GLU A 492 10.79 -27.53 14.88
C GLU A 492 11.09 -26.03 14.70
N GLY A 493 11.44 -25.35 15.79
CA GLY A 493 11.89 -23.97 15.76
C GLY A 493 13.31 -23.84 16.28
N TYR A 494 13.94 -22.70 16.03
CA TYR A 494 15.29 -22.42 16.49
C TYR A 494 15.41 -20.99 17.02
N ARG A 495 16.12 -20.86 18.14
CA ARG A 495 16.32 -19.56 18.82
C ARG A 495 17.58 -18.87 18.29
N VAL A 496 17.40 -17.63 17.82
CA VAL A 496 18.45 -16.78 17.27
C VAL A 496 18.61 -15.54 18.14
N ILE A 497 19.84 -15.13 18.41
CA ILE A 497 20.14 -13.86 19.07
C ILE A 497 20.80 -12.88 18.10
N MET A 498 20.49 -11.61 18.24
CA MET A 498 21.07 -10.53 17.42
C MET A 498 21.41 -9.35 18.31
N TYR A 499 22.60 -8.78 18.16
CA TYR A 499 22.99 -7.61 18.95
C TYR A 499 22.10 -6.40 18.61
N SER A 500 21.82 -5.56 19.60
CA SER A 500 20.83 -4.48 19.48
C SER A 500 21.10 -3.54 18.31
N ASN A 501 22.37 -3.20 18.04
CA ASN A 501 22.78 -2.37 16.91
C ASN A 501 22.49 -3.00 15.53
N GLN A 502 22.60 -4.32 15.42
CA GLN A 502 22.27 -5.06 14.20
C GLN A 502 20.75 -5.22 14.08
N PHE A 503 20.07 -5.44 15.20
CA PHE A 503 18.61 -5.50 15.24
C PHE A 503 17.97 -4.20 14.73
N ASP A 504 18.50 -3.03 15.08
CA ASP A 504 17.96 -1.76 14.59
C ASP A 504 18.03 -1.63 13.06
N GLN A 505 19.05 -2.23 12.42
CA GLN A 505 19.15 -2.29 10.95
C GLN A 505 18.09 -3.23 10.37
N PHE A 506 17.92 -4.41 10.98
CA PHE A 506 16.88 -5.35 10.58
C PHE A 506 15.47 -4.76 10.75
N ASN A 507 15.22 -4.08 11.87
CA ASN A 507 13.95 -3.41 12.17
C ASN A 507 13.60 -2.35 11.12
N ARG A 508 14.60 -1.54 10.72
CA ARG A 508 14.44 -0.56 9.63
C ARG A 508 14.14 -1.24 8.29
N ALA A 509 14.85 -2.32 7.96
CA ALA A 509 14.62 -3.06 6.72
C ALA A 509 13.22 -3.69 6.66
N VAL A 510 12.70 -4.16 7.79
CA VAL A 510 11.31 -4.64 7.92
C VAL A 510 10.33 -3.52 7.63
N LYS A 511 10.48 -2.36 8.29
CA LYS A 511 9.63 -1.18 8.06
C LYS A 511 9.63 -0.71 6.61
N GLU A 512 10.81 -0.61 6.00
CA GLU A 512 10.98 -0.17 4.60
C GLU A 512 10.38 -1.16 3.60
N LYS A 513 10.66 -2.46 3.73
CA LYS A 513 10.23 -3.47 2.74
C LYS A 513 8.78 -3.89 2.89
N LEU A 514 8.29 -3.96 4.13
CA LEU A 514 6.91 -4.40 4.39
C LEU A 514 5.95 -3.22 4.43
N GLY A 515 6.40 -1.96 4.49
CA GLY A 515 5.50 -0.79 4.55
C GLY A 515 4.58 -0.81 5.78
N THR A 516 4.99 -1.53 6.81
CA THR A 516 4.28 -1.73 8.08
C THR A 516 4.99 -0.96 9.20
N GLU A 517 4.36 -0.92 10.36
CA GLU A 517 4.96 -0.49 11.63
C GLU A 517 6.28 -1.22 11.92
N ASP A 518 7.08 -0.71 12.86
CA ASP A 518 8.31 -1.39 13.26
C ASP A 518 8.03 -2.69 14.05
N ILE A 519 9.02 -3.58 14.22
CA ILE A 519 8.81 -4.87 14.91
C ILE A 519 8.30 -4.70 16.34
N ARG A 520 8.66 -3.60 17.03
CA ARG A 520 8.21 -3.34 18.40
C ARG A 520 6.75 -2.92 18.42
N GLU A 521 6.35 -2.11 17.46
CA GLU A 521 4.96 -1.68 17.24
C GLU A 521 4.08 -2.87 16.78
N MET A 522 4.63 -3.80 15.98
CA MET A 522 3.94 -5.03 15.57
C MET A 522 3.61 -6.00 16.71
N MET A 523 4.30 -5.91 17.86
CA MET A 523 4.01 -6.74 19.03
C MET A 523 2.70 -6.28 19.68
N LYS A 524 1.58 -6.83 19.22
CA LYS A 524 0.26 -6.56 19.79
C LYS A 524 0.19 -7.05 21.24
N TYR A 525 -0.33 -6.21 22.13
CA TYR A 525 -0.61 -6.56 23.54
C TYR A 525 0.60 -7.07 24.36
N ASN A 526 1.83 -6.64 24.02
CA ASN A 526 3.08 -7.16 24.62
C ASN A 526 3.30 -8.67 24.42
N GLU A 527 2.59 -9.32 23.49
CA GLU A 527 2.85 -10.72 23.15
C GLU A 527 4.12 -10.83 22.30
N ALA A 528 4.93 -11.86 22.56
CA ALA A 528 6.18 -12.02 21.84
C ALA A 528 5.96 -12.56 20.41
N ASN A 529 4.79 -13.12 20.12
CA ASN A 529 4.49 -13.76 18.85
C ASN A 529 4.22 -12.76 17.71
N LEU A 530 4.86 -12.97 16.57
CA LEU A 530 4.77 -12.13 15.36
C LEU A 530 4.30 -12.92 14.13
N THR A 531 3.82 -14.15 14.31
CA THR A 531 3.44 -14.99 13.16
C THR A 531 2.30 -14.40 12.35
N HIS A 532 1.40 -13.65 12.97
CA HIS A 532 0.33 -12.91 12.28
C HIS A 532 0.83 -11.91 11.22
N CYS A 533 2.11 -11.53 11.25
CA CYS A 533 2.76 -10.68 10.25
C CYS A 533 3.34 -11.47 9.06
N GLY A 534 3.48 -12.79 9.15
CA GLY A 534 3.98 -13.63 8.06
C GLY A 534 5.40 -13.29 7.59
N ILE A 535 6.28 -12.79 8.46
CA ILE A 535 7.59 -12.27 8.04
C ILE A 535 8.56 -13.42 7.75
N VAL A 536 8.92 -13.62 6.49
CA VAL A 536 9.95 -14.58 6.07
C VAL A 536 11.29 -13.86 5.94
N CYS A 537 12.36 -14.44 6.48
CA CYS A 537 13.68 -13.84 6.48
C CYS A 537 14.75 -14.80 5.95
N LYS A 538 15.79 -14.21 5.37
CA LYS A 538 17.10 -14.83 5.18
C LYS A 538 17.99 -14.45 6.36
N LEU A 539 18.58 -15.44 7.02
CA LEU A 539 19.43 -15.27 8.19
C LEU A 539 20.87 -15.69 7.86
N SER A 540 21.83 -14.80 8.06
CA SER A 540 23.25 -15.14 8.01
C SER A 540 23.78 -15.38 9.42
N LEU A 541 24.08 -16.64 9.74
CA LEU A 541 24.29 -17.10 11.11
C LEU A 541 25.76 -17.40 11.40
N LYS A 542 26.13 -17.22 12.67
CA LYS A 542 27.28 -17.86 13.34
C LYS A 542 26.71 -18.88 14.32
N ILE A 543 27.10 -20.14 14.16
CA ILE A 543 26.52 -21.30 14.83
C ILE A 543 27.61 -21.92 15.71
N GLN A 544 27.37 -22.03 17.01
CA GLN A 544 28.31 -22.62 17.97
C GLN A 544 27.55 -23.21 19.16
N PHE A 545 28.21 -24.08 19.93
CA PHE A 545 27.71 -24.48 21.25
C PHE A 545 28.08 -23.45 22.30
N TYR A 546 27.15 -23.16 23.22
CA TYR A 546 27.39 -22.39 24.42
C TYR A 546 26.74 -23.11 25.60
N ASN A 547 27.53 -23.52 26.60
CA ASN A 547 27.11 -24.37 27.72
C ASN A 547 26.37 -25.64 27.24
N ASN A 548 26.96 -26.35 26.27
CA ASN A 548 26.41 -27.56 25.62
C ASN A 548 25.06 -27.38 24.92
N LYS A 549 24.59 -26.14 24.72
CA LYS A 549 23.35 -25.83 23.99
C LYS A 549 23.64 -25.10 22.69
N LEU A 550 22.83 -25.36 21.68
CA LEU A 550 22.90 -24.65 20.41
C LEU A 550 22.72 -23.16 20.62
N ASN A 551 23.64 -22.38 20.07
CA ASN A 551 23.62 -20.93 20.12
C ASN A 551 23.80 -20.37 18.70
N LEU A 552 22.72 -19.81 18.16
CA LEU A 552 22.68 -19.18 16.84
C LEU A 552 22.76 -17.66 17.01
N ILE A 553 23.79 -17.05 16.45
CA ILE A 553 23.99 -15.59 16.46
C ILE A 553 23.79 -15.08 15.03
N ALA A 554 22.79 -14.22 14.83
CA ALA A 554 22.59 -13.58 13.54
C ALA A 554 23.64 -12.48 13.34
N ARG A 555 24.36 -12.56 12.22
CA ARG A 555 25.23 -11.48 11.72
C ARG A 555 24.46 -10.49 10.87
N ALA A 556 23.47 -11.00 10.13
CA ALA A 556 22.54 -10.22 9.32
C ALA A 556 21.21 -10.98 9.22
N ILE A 557 20.11 -10.22 9.15
CA ILE A 557 18.78 -10.75 8.85
C ILE A 557 18.17 -9.83 7.79
N GLU A 558 17.68 -10.41 6.70
CA GLU A 558 17.04 -9.70 5.60
C GLU A 558 15.61 -10.21 5.42
N PRO A 559 14.57 -9.37 5.50
CA PRO A 559 13.21 -9.79 5.16
C PRO A 559 13.09 -10.04 3.65
N VAL A 560 12.41 -11.14 3.31
CA VAL A 560 12.25 -11.67 1.95
C VAL A 560 10.80 -11.48 1.53
N LEU A 561 10.59 -10.66 0.51
CA LEU A 561 9.27 -10.41 -0.07
C LEU A 561 8.97 -11.44 -1.17
N PHE A 562 7.70 -11.78 -1.32
CA PHE A 562 7.25 -12.71 -2.35
C PHE A 562 7.53 -12.17 -3.77
N ASN A 563 7.38 -10.86 -4.00
CA ASN A 563 7.69 -10.25 -5.30
C ASN A 563 9.17 -10.35 -5.72
N THR A 564 10.08 -10.68 -4.78
CA THR A 564 11.49 -10.94 -5.08
C THR A 564 11.78 -12.41 -5.33
N PHE A 565 10.80 -13.31 -5.25
CA PHE A 565 10.99 -14.76 -5.36
C PHE A 565 11.70 -15.18 -6.65
N ILE A 566 11.35 -14.55 -7.78
CA ILE A 566 11.94 -14.85 -9.09
C ILE A 566 13.42 -14.42 -9.16
N ASP A 567 13.80 -13.34 -8.48
CA ASP A 567 15.17 -12.80 -8.48
C ASP A 567 16.17 -13.62 -7.64
N ARG A 568 15.66 -14.57 -6.85
CA ARG A 568 16.44 -15.38 -5.91
C ARG A 568 17.08 -16.57 -6.62
N ASP A 569 18.20 -17.05 -6.07
CA ASP A 569 18.84 -18.22 -6.64
C ASP A 569 17.99 -19.49 -6.44
N THR A 570 18.36 -20.57 -7.12
CA THR A 570 17.58 -21.81 -7.12
C THR A 570 17.47 -22.45 -5.74
N GLU A 571 18.52 -22.37 -4.91
CA GLU A 571 18.52 -22.95 -3.56
C GLU A 571 17.59 -22.15 -2.63
N GLU A 572 17.66 -20.82 -2.70
CA GLU A 572 16.77 -19.91 -1.97
C GLU A 572 15.30 -20.14 -2.34
N ARG A 573 14.99 -20.27 -3.65
CA ARG A 573 13.63 -20.55 -4.11
C ARG A 573 13.09 -21.89 -3.61
N MET A 574 13.94 -22.92 -3.57
CA MET A 574 13.56 -24.22 -3.01
C MET A 574 13.25 -24.13 -1.51
N ALA A 575 14.07 -23.42 -0.73
CA ALA A 575 13.84 -23.21 0.68
C ALA A 575 12.54 -22.43 0.95
N LEU A 576 12.29 -21.35 0.21
CA LEU A 576 11.03 -20.58 0.31
C LEU A 576 9.80 -21.43 -0.06
N THR A 577 9.88 -22.18 -1.16
CA THR A 577 8.81 -23.09 -1.59
C THR A 577 8.50 -24.14 -0.52
N TYR A 578 9.54 -24.63 0.17
CA TYR A 578 9.36 -25.55 1.29
C TYR A 578 8.63 -24.88 2.45
N ILE A 579 9.01 -23.66 2.85
CA ILE A 579 8.34 -22.90 3.91
C ILE A 579 6.87 -22.65 3.57
N TYR A 580 6.56 -22.22 2.34
CA TYR A 580 5.19 -21.94 1.90
C TYR A 580 4.31 -23.19 1.98
N ASN A 581 4.78 -24.30 1.39
CA ASN A 581 4.06 -25.57 1.42
C ASN A 581 3.90 -26.13 2.83
N SER A 582 4.89 -25.91 3.69
CA SER A 582 4.83 -26.39 5.07
C SER A 582 3.82 -25.59 5.89
N LEU A 583 3.78 -24.25 5.73
CA LEU A 583 2.76 -23.43 6.37
C LEU A 583 1.34 -23.86 5.95
N ALA A 584 1.11 -24.08 4.65
CA ALA A 584 -0.19 -24.50 4.13
C ALA A 584 -0.64 -25.89 4.61
N ARG A 585 0.29 -26.73 5.08
CA ARG A 585 0.01 -28.01 5.73
C ARG A 585 -0.15 -27.89 7.24
N PHE A 586 0.53 -26.92 7.84
CA PHE A 586 0.57 -26.74 9.29
C PHE A 586 -0.70 -26.07 9.83
N ILE A 587 -1.31 -25.15 9.07
CA ILE A 587 -2.53 -24.45 9.46
C ILE A 587 -3.57 -24.45 8.35
N SER A 588 -4.84 -24.19 8.69
CA SER A 588 -5.86 -23.89 7.69
C SER A 588 -5.57 -22.54 7.07
N LEU A 589 -5.55 -22.44 5.73
CA LEU A 589 -5.35 -21.15 5.05
C LEU A 589 -6.46 -20.13 5.37
N GLN A 590 -7.62 -20.58 5.87
CA GLN A 590 -8.68 -19.68 6.32
C GLN A 590 -8.32 -18.95 7.62
N ASP A 591 -7.46 -19.54 8.46
CA ASP A 591 -6.99 -18.89 9.69
C ASP A 591 -6.13 -17.64 9.38
N LEU A 592 -5.65 -17.54 8.13
CA LEU A 592 -4.91 -16.39 7.62
C LEU A 592 -5.81 -15.26 7.11
N GLU A 593 -7.14 -15.42 7.10
CA GLU A 593 -8.04 -14.40 6.55
C GLU A 593 -7.89 -13.01 7.18
N PRO A 594 -7.85 -12.88 8.51
CA PRO A 594 -7.65 -11.59 9.16
C PRO A 594 -6.32 -10.93 8.79
N TYR A 595 -5.35 -11.72 8.31
CA TYR A 595 -3.96 -11.31 8.07
C TYR A 595 -3.55 -11.40 6.60
N SER A 596 -4.49 -11.70 5.70
CA SER A 596 -4.23 -12.02 4.30
C SER A 596 -3.44 -10.92 3.56
N TYR A 597 -3.74 -9.65 3.82
CA TYR A 597 -3.02 -8.51 3.25
C TYR A 597 -1.56 -8.40 3.72
N VAL A 598 -1.27 -8.77 4.97
CA VAL A 598 0.11 -8.70 5.49
C VAL A 598 0.89 -9.91 5.02
N TYR A 599 0.27 -11.08 5.07
CA TYR A 599 0.86 -12.33 4.58
C TYR A 599 1.19 -12.31 3.09
N SER A 600 0.37 -11.66 2.24
CA SER A 600 0.62 -11.59 0.80
C SER A 600 1.92 -10.88 0.43
N LYS A 601 2.55 -10.15 1.36
CA LYS A 601 3.85 -9.50 1.15
C LYS A 601 5.01 -10.50 1.11
N CYS A 602 4.94 -11.56 1.92
CA CYS A 602 6.00 -12.58 2.06
C CYS A 602 5.57 -13.96 1.55
N PHE A 603 4.28 -14.20 1.34
CA PHE A 603 3.74 -15.48 0.88
C PHE A 603 2.90 -15.32 -0.39
N PRO A 604 2.84 -16.35 -1.25
CA PRO A 604 2.01 -16.37 -2.45
C PRO A 604 0.53 -16.58 -2.12
N ILE A 605 -0.09 -15.66 -1.37
CA ILE A 605 -1.47 -15.80 -0.90
C ILE A 605 -2.37 -14.79 -1.60
N ARG A 606 -3.51 -15.27 -2.13
CA ARG A 606 -4.57 -14.40 -2.67
C ARG A 606 -5.90 -14.68 -2.01
N LYS A 607 -6.68 -13.61 -1.85
CA LYS A 607 -8.09 -13.65 -1.46
C LYS A 607 -8.93 -13.62 -2.73
N SER A 608 -9.69 -14.69 -2.97
CA SER A 608 -10.65 -14.73 -4.09
C SER A 608 -11.79 -13.73 -3.87
N SER A 609 -12.50 -13.37 -4.94
CA SER A 609 -13.71 -12.54 -4.88
C SER A 609 -14.83 -13.16 -4.05
N GLN A 610 -14.76 -14.47 -3.80
CA GLN A 610 -15.70 -15.24 -2.97
C GLN A 610 -15.25 -15.34 -1.51
N GLY A 611 -14.13 -14.70 -1.13
CA GLY A 611 -13.62 -14.63 0.24
C GLY A 611 -12.62 -15.73 0.63
N TYR A 612 -12.52 -16.81 -0.15
CA TYR A 612 -11.59 -17.91 0.14
C TYR A 612 -10.14 -17.54 -0.15
N ILE A 613 -9.24 -18.08 0.67
CA ILE A 613 -7.80 -17.87 0.56
C ILE A 613 -7.13 -19.07 -0.10
N THR A 614 -6.34 -18.78 -1.12
CA THR A 614 -5.59 -19.80 -1.85
C THR A 614 -4.11 -19.44 -1.87
N MET A 615 -3.26 -20.45 -1.71
CA MET A 615 -1.83 -20.33 -1.92
C MET A 615 -1.52 -20.65 -3.39
N GLU A 616 -0.91 -19.71 -4.10
CA GLU A 616 -0.56 -19.88 -5.50
C GLU A 616 0.69 -20.75 -5.63
N SER A 617 0.71 -21.62 -6.64
CA SER A 617 1.91 -22.38 -6.96
C SER A 617 2.95 -21.44 -7.54
N PRO A 618 4.19 -21.40 -7.00
CA PRO A 618 5.25 -20.55 -7.53
C PRO A 618 5.67 -20.89 -8.97
N ASN A 619 5.21 -22.03 -9.53
CA ASN A 619 5.69 -22.63 -10.77
C ASN A 619 4.63 -22.71 -11.90
N MET A 620 3.54 -21.93 -11.85
CA MET A 620 2.65 -21.80 -13.02
C MET A 620 2.57 -20.35 -13.47
N SER A 621 3.21 -20.08 -14.61
CA SER A 621 2.95 -18.94 -15.49
C SER A 621 1.47 -18.91 -15.89
N ASP A 622 0.85 -17.75 -15.64
CA ASP A 622 -0.15 -17.05 -16.44
C ASP A 622 -1.22 -16.41 -15.52
N GLY A 623 -1.16 -15.08 -15.42
CA GLY A 623 -2.30 -14.29 -14.96
C GLY A 623 -2.16 -13.68 -13.57
N VAL A 624 -1.84 -12.38 -13.58
CA VAL A 624 -2.21 -11.40 -12.53
C VAL A 624 -1.39 -11.47 -11.25
N GLU A 625 -0.06 -11.42 -11.29
CA GLU A 625 0.66 -10.97 -10.08
C GLU A 625 0.18 -9.57 -9.68
N ALA A 626 -0.07 -9.38 -8.38
CA ALA A 626 -0.51 -8.12 -7.81
C ALA A 626 0.42 -6.99 -8.27
N VAL A 627 -0.11 -6.12 -9.13
CA VAL A 627 0.52 -4.84 -9.48
C VAL A 627 0.91 -4.19 -8.16
N PRO A 628 2.18 -3.83 -7.94
CA PRO A 628 2.55 -3.04 -6.78
C PRO A 628 1.60 -1.84 -6.79
N GLU A 629 0.85 -1.65 -5.71
CA GLU A 629 0.15 -0.39 -5.46
C GLU A 629 1.27 0.65 -5.27
N TYR A 630 1.84 1.11 -6.39
CA TYR A 630 2.54 2.37 -6.43
C TYR A 630 1.51 3.37 -5.93
N ASP A 631 1.82 4.05 -4.82
CA ASP A 631 1.11 5.24 -4.39
C ASP A 631 1.05 6.20 -5.59
N ASN A 632 -0.04 6.09 -6.36
CA ASN A 632 -0.25 6.75 -7.64
C ASN A 632 -0.64 8.21 -7.45
N VAL A 633 0.11 8.93 -6.62
CA VAL A 633 0.17 10.38 -6.79
C VAL A 633 1.13 10.62 -7.94
N ARG A 634 0.63 10.51 -9.19
CA ARG A 634 1.32 11.03 -10.37
C ARG A 634 1.72 12.47 -10.04
N LYS A 635 2.98 12.69 -9.70
CA LYS A 635 3.51 14.02 -9.40
C LYS A 635 3.71 14.74 -10.72
N TYR A 636 2.65 15.37 -11.22
CA TYR A 636 2.66 16.24 -12.39
C TYR A 636 3.60 17.44 -12.17
N ALA A 637 4.90 17.27 -12.37
CA ALA A 637 5.84 18.38 -12.34
C ALA A 637 5.69 19.19 -13.63
N ASN A 638 5.49 20.50 -13.51
CA ASN A 638 5.46 21.47 -14.62
C ASN A 638 4.29 21.35 -15.62
N ILE A 639 3.13 20.86 -15.21
CA ILE A 639 1.94 20.94 -16.06
C ILE A 639 1.38 22.38 -16.03
N PRO A 640 1.25 23.04 -17.18
CA PRO A 640 0.67 24.38 -17.24
C PRO A 640 -0.78 24.33 -16.77
N ARG A 641 -1.20 25.37 -16.04
CA ARG A 641 -2.62 25.53 -15.75
C ARG A 641 -3.33 25.93 -17.04
N LEU A 642 -4.49 25.34 -17.32
CA LEU A 642 -5.24 25.69 -18.52
C LEU A 642 -5.62 27.17 -18.59
N ASN A 643 -5.75 27.83 -17.45
CA ASN A 643 -6.03 29.27 -17.34
C ASN A 643 -4.77 30.14 -17.21
N SER A 644 -3.60 29.62 -17.58
CA SER A 644 -2.34 30.38 -17.52
C SER A 644 -2.38 31.57 -18.47
N ASN A 645 -1.84 32.70 -18.01
CA ASN A 645 -1.80 33.91 -18.81
C ASN A 645 -0.73 33.81 -19.90
N VAL A 646 -1.13 34.03 -21.15
CA VAL A 646 -0.28 33.85 -22.34
C VAL A 646 0.68 35.03 -22.60
N ILE A 647 0.56 36.16 -21.87
CA ILE A 647 1.32 37.41 -22.12
C ILE A 647 2.85 37.21 -22.25
N ASN A 648 3.43 36.28 -21.49
CA ASN A 648 4.87 36.06 -21.46
C ASN A 648 5.36 35.01 -22.46
N TYR A 649 4.47 34.39 -23.23
CA TYR A 649 4.84 33.37 -24.19
C TYR A 649 5.25 33.97 -25.53
N LYS A 650 6.31 33.42 -26.13
CA LYS A 650 6.63 33.64 -27.53
C LYS A 650 5.65 32.84 -28.38
N ILE A 651 4.75 33.54 -29.05
CA ILE A 651 3.75 32.93 -29.92
C ILE A 651 4.39 32.58 -31.27
N ILE A 652 4.20 31.33 -31.69
CA ILE A 652 4.59 30.84 -33.01
C ILE A 652 3.31 30.38 -33.71
N ASP A 653 2.98 31.07 -34.79
CA ASP A 653 1.89 30.72 -35.70
C ASP A 653 2.45 29.81 -36.81
N GLU A 654 1.61 28.90 -37.32
CA GLU A 654 1.86 28.10 -38.53
C GLU A 654 2.94 27.00 -38.41
N ASN A 655 2.75 26.04 -37.51
CA ASN A 655 3.47 24.76 -37.56
C ASN A 655 2.55 23.63 -37.99
N ASP A 656 3.03 22.83 -38.95
CA ASP A 656 2.43 21.55 -39.27
C ASP A 656 2.70 20.54 -38.14
N ILE A 657 1.76 19.60 -37.97
CA ILE A 657 1.80 18.62 -36.88
C ILE A 657 3.02 17.71 -36.99
N ALA A 658 3.44 17.38 -38.21
CA ALA A 658 4.63 16.58 -38.43
C ALA A 658 5.88 17.26 -37.86
N THR A 659 6.03 18.57 -38.06
CA THR A 659 7.14 19.32 -37.46
C THR A 659 7.04 19.35 -35.94
N LEU A 660 5.85 19.59 -35.38
CA LEU A 660 5.65 19.60 -33.91
C LEU A 660 6.08 18.28 -33.25
N ASN A 661 5.70 17.14 -33.85
CA ASN A 661 6.10 15.82 -33.37
C ASN A 661 7.63 15.59 -33.40
N MET A 662 8.37 16.33 -34.23
CA MET A 662 9.83 16.21 -34.33
C MET A 662 10.61 17.20 -33.45
N ILE A 663 9.95 18.15 -32.78
CA ILE A 663 10.64 19.17 -31.97
C ILE A 663 11.34 18.50 -30.77
N ARG A 664 12.68 18.59 -30.76
CA ARG A 664 13.51 18.03 -29.68
C ARG A 664 13.62 18.97 -28.50
N ASN A 665 13.84 20.25 -28.76
CA ASN A 665 14.01 21.31 -27.78
C ASN A 665 13.06 22.46 -28.14
N ALA A 666 12.15 22.79 -27.23
CA ALA A 666 11.36 24.01 -27.31
C ALA A 666 11.58 24.73 -25.98
N ASP A 667 11.69 26.05 -26.01
CA ASP A 667 11.76 26.82 -24.77
C ASP A 667 10.41 26.71 -24.06
N ASP A 668 10.43 26.52 -22.72
CA ASP A 668 9.22 26.37 -21.88
C ASP A 668 8.21 27.52 -22.04
N MET A 669 8.67 28.67 -22.57
CA MET A 669 7.87 29.87 -22.82
C MET A 669 7.45 30.02 -24.29
N THR A 670 7.38 28.93 -25.06
CA THR A 670 6.91 28.95 -26.45
C THR A 670 5.47 28.44 -26.54
N LEU A 671 4.59 29.26 -27.09
CA LEU A 671 3.20 28.90 -27.37
C LEU A 671 3.02 28.68 -28.87
N PHE A 672 2.43 27.55 -29.24
CA PHE A 672 2.13 27.22 -30.63
C PHE A 672 0.64 27.35 -30.91
N ASN A 673 0.30 28.15 -31.91
CA ASN A 673 -1.07 28.23 -32.41
C ASN A 673 -1.22 27.26 -33.59
N ILE A 674 -2.10 26.29 -33.44
CA ILE A 674 -2.36 25.26 -34.46
C ILE A 674 -3.82 25.26 -34.85
N THR A 675 -4.07 25.06 -36.14
CA THR A 675 -5.41 24.81 -36.66
C THR A 675 -5.47 23.36 -37.11
N ALA A 676 -6.22 22.53 -36.40
CA ALA A 676 -6.25 21.09 -36.63
C ALA A 676 -7.67 20.52 -36.52
N LYS A 677 -7.93 19.43 -37.23
CA LYS A 677 -9.18 18.67 -37.18
C LYS A 677 -9.13 17.70 -36.00
N LEU A 678 -10.11 17.74 -35.09
CA LEU A 678 -10.25 16.76 -34.02
C LEU A 678 -10.78 15.45 -34.61
N ILE A 679 -10.03 14.35 -34.45
CA ILE A 679 -10.38 13.04 -35.02
C ILE A 679 -10.92 12.07 -33.98
N GLU A 680 -10.43 12.15 -32.74
CA GLU A 680 -10.88 11.34 -31.63
C GLU A 680 -10.54 12.05 -30.31
N TYR A 681 -11.26 11.70 -29.26
CA TYR A 681 -10.93 12.09 -27.91
C TYR A 681 -11.10 10.89 -26.97
N ASP A 682 -10.33 10.89 -25.90
CA ASP A 682 -10.31 9.85 -24.88
C ASP A 682 -10.27 10.53 -23.51
N ILE A 683 -11.21 10.18 -22.64
CA ILE A 683 -11.47 10.89 -21.38
C ILE A 683 -11.49 9.89 -20.25
N ASP A 684 -10.60 10.14 -19.28
CA ASP A 684 -10.74 9.66 -17.92
C ASP A 684 -11.21 10.84 -17.07
N ASP A 685 -12.36 10.69 -16.42
CA ASP A 685 -13.00 11.81 -15.73
C ASP A 685 -12.17 12.38 -14.57
N GLU A 686 -11.24 11.60 -14.03
CA GLU A 686 -10.40 11.94 -12.88
C GLU A 686 -8.94 12.21 -13.25
N ASP A 687 -8.42 11.55 -14.30
CA ASP A 687 -6.99 11.52 -14.58
C ASP A 687 -6.53 12.40 -15.74
N PHE A 688 -7.18 12.29 -16.92
CA PHE A 688 -6.73 12.99 -18.13
C PHE A 688 -7.83 13.16 -19.19
N VAL A 689 -7.63 14.14 -20.08
CA VAL A 689 -8.32 14.24 -21.37
C VAL A 689 -7.29 14.25 -22.49
N ASN A 690 -7.39 13.29 -23.41
CA ASN A 690 -6.60 13.22 -24.63
C ASN A 690 -7.46 13.70 -25.81
N LEU A 691 -6.94 14.65 -26.58
CA LEU A 691 -7.50 15.11 -27.85
C LEU A 691 -6.54 14.73 -28.96
N TYR A 692 -6.99 13.92 -29.90
CA TYR A 692 -6.21 13.53 -31.07
C TYR A 692 -6.61 14.41 -32.23
N VAL A 693 -5.65 15.18 -32.75
CA VAL A 693 -5.89 16.16 -33.82
C VAL A 693 -4.97 15.90 -35.01
N THR A 694 -5.43 16.26 -36.21
CA THR A 694 -4.65 16.14 -37.43
C THR A 694 -4.76 17.39 -38.30
N ASP A 695 -3.70 17.70 -39.06
CA ASP A 695 -3.71 18.70 -40.12
C ASP A 695 -3.93 18.06 -41.51
N ASP A 696 -4.15 16.73 -41.56
CA ASP A 696 -4.46 16.02 -42.78
C ASP A 696 -5.92 16.21 -43.19
N LEU A 697 -6.15 17.28 -43.95
CA LEU A 697 -7.47 17.61 -44.51
C LEU A 697 -7.76 16.90 -45.84
N ILE A 698 -6.80 16.15 -46.40
CA ILE A 698 -6.86 15.64 -47.77
C ILE A 698 -7.08 14.12 -47.79
N SER A 699 -6.44 13.39 -46.88
CA SER A 699 -6.47 11.92 -46.87
C SER A 699 -7.80 11.38 -46.36
N LYS A 700 -8.66 10.91 -47.28
CA LYS A 700 -10.02 10.44 -46.96
C LYS A 700 -10.11 9.07 -46.27
N LYS A 701 -9.02 8.30 -46.16
CA LYS A 701 -9.07 6.90 -45.68
C LYS A 701 -8.03 6.57 -44.62
N THR A 702 -6.80 7.04 -44.79
CA THR A 702 -5.68 6.69 -43.92
C THR A 702 -4.90 7.94 -43.56
N ILE A 703 -4.71 8.21 -42.28
CA ILE A 703 -3.92 9.33 -41.77
C ILE A 703 -2.55 8.79 -41.36
N ASP A 704 -1.47 9.42 -41.83
CA ASP A 704 -0.11 9.12 -41.38
C ASP A 704 0.00 9.39 -39.86
N PRO A 705 0.45 8.41 -39.05
CA PRO A 705 0.66 8.60 -37.61
C PRO A 705 1.49 9.85 -37.25
N ASN A 706 2.46 10.24 -38.09
CA ASN A 706 3.29 11.43 -37.85
C ASN A 706 2.50 12.74 -37.97
N ARG A 707 1.32 12.71 -38.62
CA ARG A 707 0.41 13.84 -38.77
C ARG A 707 -0.72 13.86 -37.74
N ILE A 708 -0.61 13.03 -36.70
CA ILE A 708 -1.52 13.02 -35.57
C ILE A 708 -0.78 13.60 -34.37
N LEU A 709 -1.37 14.62 -33.74
CA LEU A 709 -0.88 15.21 -32.50
C LEU A 709 -1.80 14.79 -31.36
N LYS A 710 -1.19 14.35 -30.27
CA LYS A 710 -1.90 14.06 -29.01
C LYS A 710 -1.77 15.25 -28.07
N ILE A 711 -2.87 15.98 -27.90
CA ILE A 711 -2.97 17.09 -26.94
C ILE A 711 -3.57 16.52 -25.65
N GLN A 712 -2.94 16.77 -24.51
CA GLN A 712 -3.30 16.16 -23.24
C GLN A 712 -3.55 17.21 -22.16
N ILE A 713 -4.67 17.05 -21.45
CA ILE A 713 -5.05 17.82 -20.27
C ILE A 713 -4.92 16.88 -19.08
N PHE A 714 -4.15 17.28 -18.08
CA PHE A 714 -3.90 16.47 -16.89
C PHE A 714 -4.28 17.23 -15.63
N GLY A 715 -4.66 16.46 -14.60
CA GLY A 715 -4.93 16.96 -13.26
C GLY A 715 -6.37 17.46 -13.10
N ARG A 716 -6.96 17.11 -11.96
CA ARG A 716 -8.39 17.34 -11.68
C ARG A 716 -8.83 18.79 -11.86
N ASP A 717 -8.03 19.77 -11.43
CA ASP A 717 -8.38 21.19 -11.55
C ASP A 717 -8.47 21.65 -13.01
N ASN A 718 -7.49 21.21 -13.81
CA ASN A 718 -7.40 21.49 -15.24
C ASN A 718 -8.53 20.80 -16.00
N ILE A 719 -8.84 19.56 -15.65
CA ILE A 719 -9.97 18.81 -16.21
C ILE A 719 -11.28 19.52 -15.87
N ASN A 720 -11.52 19.85 -14.59
CA ASN A 720 -12.72 20.57 -14.16
C ASN A 720 -12.86 21.93 -14.86
N TYR A 721 -11.75 22.66 -15.04
CA TYR A 721 -11.75 23.90 -15.81
C TYR A 721 -12.13 23.67 -17.27
N PHE A 722 -11.58 22.63 -17.91
CA PHE A 722 -11.93 22.26 -19.28
C PHE A 722 -13.42 21.88 -19.42
N LYS A 723 -13.96 21.08 -18.49
CA LYS A 723 -15.37 20.64 -18.52
C LYS A 723 -16.34 21.77 -18.19
N GLY A 724 -15.98 22.64 -17.26
CA GLY A 724 -16.91 23.54 -16.59
C GLY A 724 -18.05 22.74 -15.92
N ASN A 725 -19.29 23.18 -16.10
CA ASN A 725 -20.48 22.48 -15.60
C ASN A 725 -21.05 21.42 -16.57
N ASN A 726 -20.36 21.15 -17.69
CA ASN A 726 -20.88 20.30 -18.75
C ASN A 726 -20.49 18.82 -18.56
N GLN A 727 -21.40 17.91 -18.93
CA GLN A 727 -21.07 16.48 -19.06
C GLN A 727 -20.42 16.22 -20.42
N LEU A 728 -19.16 15.79 -20.43
CA LEU A 728 -18.38 15.68 -21.67
C LEU A 728 -18.80 14.56 -22.62
N GLY A 729 -19.41 13.48 -22.12
CA GLY A 729 -19.67 12.27 -22.92
C GLY A 729 -20.56 12.50 -24.14
N ILE A 730 -21.52 13.43 -24.06
CA ILE A 730 -22.45 13.76 -25.17
C ILE A 730 -21.84 14.84 -26.07
N ILE A 731 -21.14 15.79 -25.47
CA ILE A 731 -20.70 17.02 -26.13
C ILE A 731 -19.44 16.82 -26.97
N GLY A 732 -18.50 15.96 -26.54
CA GLY A 732 -17.26 15.72 -27.29
C GLY A 732 -17.52 15.19 -28.70
N ARG A 733 -18.62 14.44 -28.90
CA ARG A 733 -18.99 13.87 -30.20
C ARG A 733 -19.23 14.95 -31.27
N GLU A 734 -19.86 16.07 -30.91
CA GLU A 734 -20.15 17.15 -31.86
C GLU A 734 -18.89 17.85 -32.37
N LEU A 735 -17.80 17.79 -31.60
CA LEU A 735 -16.52 18.39 -31.95
C LEU A 735 -15.66 17.48 -32.85
N VAL A 736 -15.93 16.16 -32.86
CA VAL A 736 -15.24 15.24 -33.75
C VAL A 736 -15.53 15.63 -35.20
N ASP A 737 -14.52 15.51 -36.04
CA ASP A 737 -14.47 15.97 -37.42
C ASP A 737 -14.45 17.49 -37.64
N CYS A 738 -14.46 18.29 -36.58
CA CYS A 738 -14.40 19.74 -36.68
C CYS A 738 -12.95 20.24 -36.71
N GLN A 739 -12.68 21.20 -37.58
CA GLN A 739 -11.42 21.95 -37.56
C GLN A 739 -11.50 23.00 -36.45
N LEU A 740 -10.56 22.99 -35.52
CA LEU A 740 -10.51 23.83 -34.33
C LEU A 740 -9.13 24.48 -34.20
N ASN A 741 -9.08 25.60 -33.51
CA ASN A 741 -7.84 26.31 -33.20
C ASN A 741 -7.43 25.98 -31.77
N PHE A 742 -6.20 25.51 -31.59
CA PHE A 742 -5.62 25.19 -30.29
C PHE A 742 -4.38 26.05 -30.05
N LYS A 743 -4.25 26.53 -28.81
CA LYS A 743 -3.01 27.11 -28.29
C LYS A 743 -2.35 26.06 -27.41
N ILE A 744 -1.19 25.56 -27.81
CA ILE A 744 -0.53 24.47 -27.10
C ILE A 744 0.87 24.86 -26.67
N VAL A 745 1.29 24.30 -25.55
CA VAL A 745 2.66 24.37 -25.06
C VAL A 745 3.21 22.99 -24.84
N ARG A 746 4.52 22.89 -24.92
CA ARG A 746 5.23 21.66 -24.59
C ARG A 746 5.38 21.57 -23.08
N SER A 747 5.02 20.43 -22.51
CA SER A 747 5.08 20.15 -21.08
C SER A 747 5.81 18.83 -20.84
N MET A 748 6.34 18.66 -19.64
CA MET A 748 6.91 17.41 -19.16
C MET A 748 5.95 16.78 -18.16
N VAL A 749 5.64 15.51 -18.32
CA VAL A 749 4.81 14.74 -17.39
C VAL A 749 5.71 13.72 -16.73
N LYS A 750 5.92 13.81 -15.43
CA LYS A 750 6.70 12.79 -14.73
C LYS A 750 5.95 11.46 -14.75
N LEU A 751 6.64 10.45 -15.23
CA LEU A 751 6.19 9.06 -15.23
C LEU A 751 6.62 8.38 -13.93
N ASN A 752 7.85 8.62 -13.48
CA ASN A 752 8.39 8.18 -12.19
C ASN A 752 9.36 9.24 -11.62
N GLU A 753 10.15 8.88 -10.60
CA GLU A 753 11.12 9.81 -9.97
C GLU A 753 12.21 10.30 -10.93
N TYR A 754 12.59 9.48 -11.90
CA TYR A 754 13.76 9.69 -12.78
C TYR A 754 13.38 9.97 -14.25
N THR A 755 12.17 9.60 -14.65
CA THR A 755 11.72 9.58 -16.04
C THR A 755 10.48 10.45 -16.22
N SER A 756 10.53 11.29 -17.25
CA SER A 756 9.44 12.17 -17.68
C SER A 756 9.15 11.93 -19.15
N ILE A 757 7.90 12.15 -19.55
CA ILE A 757 7.47 12.14 -20.95
C ILE A 757 7.10 13.54 -21.42
N VAL A 758 7.52 13.88 -22.62
CA VAL A 758 7.11 15.09 -23.32
C VAL A 758 5.66 14.94 -23.75
N SER A 759 4.84 15.93 -23.42
CA SER A 759 3.43 16.00 -23.81
C SER A 759 3.07 17.40 -24.30
N TRP A 760 2.03 17.51 -25.13
CA TRP A 760 1.47 18.78 -25.59
C TRP A 760 0.25 19.14 -24.76
N CYS A 761 0.32 20.24 -24.01
CA CYS A 761 -0.78 20.68 -23.16
C CYS A 761 -1.44 21.94 -23.73
N PRO A 762 -2.77 22.02 -23.77
CA PRO A 762 -3.45 23.21 -24.25
C PRO A 762 -3.48 24.30 -23.16
N ILE A 763 -3.51 25.56 -23.59
CA ILE A 763 -3.74 26.75 -22.75
C ILE A 763 -4.95 27.49 -23.33
N GLU A 764 -5.76 28.11 -22.47
CA GLU A 764 -6.98 28.82 -22.86
C GLU A 764 -7.88 27.94 -23.73
N CYS A 765 -8.13 26.73 -23.23
CA CYS A 765 -8.91 25.72 -23.92
C CYS A 765 -9.96 25.17 -22.95
N THR A 766 -11.20 25.56 -23.15
CA THR A 766 -12.37 25.02 -22.46
C THR A 766 -13.32 24.40 -23.48
N LEU A 767 -14.16 23.49 -23.02
CA LEU A 767 -15.17 22.88 -23.88
C LEU A 767 -16.13 23.91 -24.49
N GLU A 768 -16.44 24.97 -23.74
CA GLU A 768 -17.31 26.06 -24.19
C GLU A 768 -16.64 26.90 -25.29
N GLU A 769 -15.34 27.18 -25.17
CA GLU A 769 -14.57 27.86 -26.22
C GLU A 769 -14.53 27.03 -27.51
N LEU A 770 -14.31 25.72 -27.42
CA LEU A 770 -14.32 24.84 -28.59
C LEU A 770 -15.69 24.82 -29.27
N LYS A 771 -16.79 24.81 -28.51
CA LYS A 771 -18.15 24.95 -29.06
C LYS A 771 -18.37 26.29 -29.74
N TYR A 772 -17.93 27.37 -29.10
CA TYR A 772 -18.08 28.70 -29.66
C TYR A 772 -17.34 28.84 -31.00
N GLN A 773 -16.14 28.25 -31.11
CA GLN A 773 -15.42 28.17 -32.38
C GLN A 773 -16.22 27.43 -33.45
N LEU A 774 -16.87 26.31 -33.10
CA LEU A 774 -17.73 25.56 -34.01
C LEU A 774 -18.92 26.42 -34.47
N GLU A 775 -19.66 27.04 -33.55
CA GLU A 775 -20.80 27.91 -33.87
C GLU A 775 -20.42 29.06 -34.81
N LEU A 776 -19.28 29.71 -34.55
CA LEU A 776 -18.79 30.79 -35.41
C LEU A 776 -18.48 30.30 -36.83
N LYS A 777 -17.91 29.09 -36.97
CA LYS A 777 -17.66 28.49 -38.28
C LYS A 777 -18.95 28.17 -39.01
N THR A 778 -19.95 27.61 -38.32
CA THR A 778 -21.26 27.31 -38.92
C THR A 778 -21.96 28.58 -39.40
N ARG A 779 -21.95 29.66 -38.58
CA ARG A 779 -22.54 30.96 -38.96
C ARG A 779 -21.82 31.59 -40.16
N LYS A 780 -20.48 31.55 -40.19
CA LYS A 780 -19.69 32.05 -41.33
C LYS A 780 -19.97 31.26 -42.62
N ALA A 781 -20.09 29.93 -42.52
CA ALA A 781 -20.45 29.09 -43.65
C ALA A 781 -21.85 29.40 -44.18
N SER A 782 -22.85 29.56 -43.29
CA SER A 782 -24.20 29.97 -43.67
C SER A 782 -24.23 31.35 -44.34
N SER A 783 -23.51 32.33 -43.80
CA SER A 783 -23.41 33.68 -44.38
C SER A 783 -22.73 33.68 -45.76
N ALA A 784 -21.65 32.92 -45.93
CA ALA A 784 -20.96 32.79 -47.22
C ALA A 784 -21.84 32.07 -48.26
N THR A 785 -22.61 31.07 -47.84
CA THR A 785 -23.56 30.37 -48.73
C THR A 785 -24.68 31.32 -49.17
N GLN A 786 -25.16 32.17 -48.25
CA GLN A 786 -26.18 33.18 -48.55
C GLN A 786 -25.66 34.26 -49.51
N GLU A 787 -24.42 34.73 -49.36
CA GLU A 787 -23.78 35.64 -50.32
C GLU A 787 -23.60 35.00 -51.70
N ILE A 788 -23.24 33.72 -51.77
CA ILE A 788 -23.12 32.99 -53.04
C ILE A 788 -24.50 32.83 -53.71
N SER A 789 -25.54 32.50 -52.94
CA SER A 789 -26.92 32.43 -53.45
C SER A 789 -27.39 33.79 -53.99
N ILE A 790 -27.12 34.89 -53.27
CA ILE A 790 -27.45 36.25 -53.73
C ILE A 790 -26.70 36.59 -55.02
N LYS A 791 -25.41 36.31 -55.11
CA LYS A 791 -24.62 36.54 -56.35
C LYS A 791 -25.10 35.69 -57.52
N LEU A 792 -25.55 34.46 -57.27
CA LEU A 792 -26.14 33.59 -58.30
C LEU A 792 -27.51 34.08 -58.76
N GLU A 793 -28.35 34.59 -57.86
CA GLU A 793 -29.63 35.22 -58.21
C GLU A 793 -29.45 36.53 -58.97
N GLU A 794 -28.48 37.37 -58.59
CA GLU A 794 -28.11 38.58 -59.34
C GLU A 794 -27.59 38.24 -60.75
N SER A 795 -26.78 37.18 -60.87
CA SER A 795 -26.29 36.69 -62.17
C SER A 795 -27.41 36.12 -63.05
N ALA A 796 -28.38 35.43 -62.45
CA ALA A 796 -29.56 34.91 -63.14
C ALA A 796 -30.50 36.04 -63.59
N ASN A 797 -30.67 37.08 -62.78
CA ASN A 797 -31.47 38.26 -63.14
C ASN A 797 -30.83 39.11 -64.25
N TYR A 798 -29.49 39.17 -64.33
CA TYR A 798 -28.79 39.80 -65.45
C TYR A 798 -28.91 39.00 -66.76
N ALA A 799 -29.09 37.68 -66.70
CA ALA A 799 -29.30 36.83 -67.88
C ALA A 799 -30.74 36.91 -68.46
N ILE A 800 -31.69 37.50 -67.72
CA ILE A 800 -33.11 37.65 -68.11
C ILE A 800 -33.45 39.11 -68.47
N GLN A 801 -32.48 39.94 -68.85
CA GLN A 801 -32.81 41.16 -69.59
C GLN A 801 -33.16 40.82 -71.04
N PRO A 802 -34.40 41.06 -71.51
CA PRO A 802 -34.73 40.84 -72.91
C PRO A 802 -34.00 41.90 -73.74
N LYS A 803 -33.18 41.46 -74.71
CA LYS A 803 -32.74 42.29 -75.84
C LYS A 803 -33.98 42.80 -76.57
N VAL A 804 -34.47 43.98 -76.19
CA VAL A 804 -35.42 44.77 -76.97
C VAL A 804 -34.65 45.94 -77.57
N GLU A 805 -33.96 45.66 -78.67
CA GLU A 805 -33.53 46.67 -79.66
C GLU A 805 -34.02 46.14 -81.02
N VAL A 806 -35.21 46.57 -81.43
CA VAL A 806 -35.43 47.67 -82.38
C VAL A 806 -34.82 47.36 -83.75
N LEU A 807 -35.61 46.70 -84.59
CA LEU A 807 -35.49 46.78 -86.06
C LEU A 807 -36.54 47.79 -86.55
N ARG A 808 -36.05 48.94 -86.99
CA ARG A 808 -36.70 49.85 -87.94
C ARG A 808 -35.69 50.18 -89.03
#